data_AF-A0A1Y2DJA9-F1
#
_entry.id   AF-A0A1Y2DJA9-F1
#
_cell.length_a   1.000
_cell.length_b   1.000
_cell.length_c   1.000
_cell.angle_alpha   90.00
_cell.angle_beta   90.00
_cell.angle_gamma   90.00
#
_symmetry.space_group_name_H-M   'P 1'
#
loop_
_entity.id
_entity.type
_entity.pdbx_description
1 polymer ?
#
loop_
_entity_poly.entity_id
_entity_poly.type
_entity_poly.pdbx_seq_one_letter_code
_entity_poly.pdbx_strand_id
1 'polypeptide(L)'
;MVRANILVFLLAGVKAVVGAKPVSKIVPGAYIVELEDAQVSHSNSAFFSKIESKCNTRMKFNSSLFKGASIQFNDLQSAEANAKGLLSLYGVKQVWPMKTYSLPKDEILHAGNSGSFIENVKRQVGNDTFSPHLMTQVDKLRAEGFVGNGVKIGIVDTGVDYTHPALGGCFGEGCLVSYGYDLVGDNYTGSNTPVPDTDPYDGCEGHGTHVAGIIAAQANPFGFTGAAPGVTLGAYRVFGCDGNAGSDILIDSYLRAFEDGSNIITASIGDSSGWSEDPWAVVASRIVEQGVPCTISAGNSGSAGLFYTSTAANGKKVTAIASTDNVISPMLLVSSYYTVDGGDNLTFGYVLGTPGDWAGVNLPLWTPTFNVTDPAGGCDPYPSDTPDLSGFIVLVRRGTCTFVQKAENAAAFGAKYVVYYNNVDGALSPAAAVEGILAVGMVTSSQGEKWVALLEAGSEVSFDMLDPDTAPVVLGEGINNVTGGFASTFSSWGPTFEADIKPQLASPGGHILSTYPVTLGSYAVLSGTSMACPLAAAIFALISNVRGTLDPNELQHVLATTSNPNLHNDGTTTYPVLAPVAQVGSGLMQAYDAAYATTLLSVSSLAYNDTDNLVDTLNFTITNTGTEEVTYNLSYVSAATGYTFSNDIYPDLLTAIEFDESFATIELSESKVAVPPGAEATIEVTVKPPEIDASRLPVYSGYITLNATNGENLSLPYQGIVGSLHDTTVLDGAYLSSTSDPAAEPITSENITFILPRYSSTEAALPLAVISLCFGSPLVKIEVLSVPGYGNSTNTAKSLGNILGSPLPYLPRDSFTIDWNGKLEDGSFAAAGKYLFKVAALHIFGDANNTDEYDVAQTAAFTIEYV
;
A
#
# COMPACT_ATOMS: atom_id res chain seq x y z
N MET A 1 -29.46 -5.98 41.20
CA MET A 1 -28.88 -7.02 42.08
C MET A 1 -28.53 -8.18 41.17
N VAL A 2 -27.29 -8.62 40.93
CA VAL A 2 -25.98 -8.41 41.54
C VAL A 2 -24.97 -8.29 40.40
N ARG A 3 -24.19 -7.20 40.40
CA ARG A 3 -22.91 -7.08 39.69
C ARG A 3 -21.89 -7.95 40.43
N ALA A 4 -21.07 -8.74 39.72
CA ALA A 4 -19.69 -9.05 40.12
C ALA A 4 -19.00 -9.97 39.10
N ASN A 5 -17.76 -9.59 38.76
CA ASN A 5 -16.64 -10.44 38.31
C ASN A 5 -16.53 -10.81 36.83
N ILE A 6 -16.14 -9.84 35.99
CA ILE A 6 -15.02 -10.01 35.05
C ILE A 6 -14.23 -8.68 35.07
N LEU A 7 -13.27 -8.59 35.99
CA LEU A 7 -12.30 -7.51 36.07
C LEU A 7 -10.96 -8.19 36.33
N VAL A 8 -10.18 -8.43 35.27
CA VAL A 8 -8.71 -8.55 35.18
C VAL A 8 -8.42 -8.99 33.73
N PHE A 9 -8.35 -8.02 32.81
CA PHE A 9 -7.58 -8.03 31.55
C PHE A 9 -7.55 -6.57 31.08
N LEU A 10 -6.86 -5.73 31.86
CA LEU A 10 -6.61 -4.32 31.58
C LEU A 10 -5.21 -4.04 32.12
N LEU A 11 -4.20 -4.47 31.36
CA LEU A 11 -2.77 -4.09 31.42
C LEU A 11 -1.94 -4.84 30.35
N ALA A 12 -2.53 -5.16 29.20
CA ALA A 12 -1.84 -5.70 28.03
C ALA A 12 -2.30 -4.96 26.77
N GLY A 13 -2.34 -3.63 26.84
CA GLY A 13 -2.30 -2.79 25.65
C GLY A 13 -0.86 -2.75 25.16
N VAL A 14 -0.66 -3.08 23.89
CA VAL A 14 0.58 -2.88 23.12
C VAL A 14 1.82 -3.63 23.64
N LYS A 15 1.80 -4.96 23.51
CA LYS A 15 3.01 -5.80 23.42
C LYS A 15 3.00 -6.70 22.18
N ALA A 16 2.40 -6.22 21.09
CA ALA A 16 2.38 -6.92 19.81
C ALA A 16 3.19 -6.13 18.76
N VAL A 17 4.52 -6.11 18.94
CA VAL A 17 5.57 -6.57 18.00
C VAL A 17 6.88 -6.48 18.81
N VAL A 18 7.08 -7.39 19.77
CA VAL A 18 8.38 -7.55 20.44
C VAL A 18 8.87 -8.94 20.07
N GLY A 19 9.84 -9.00 19.16
CA GLY A 19 10.42 -10.26 18.71
C GLY A 19 11.32 -10.16 17.48
N ALA A 20 11.27 -9.06 16.72
CA ALA A 20 12.21 -8.81 15.63
C ALA A 20 12.72 -7.37 15.73
N LYS A 21 14.04 -7.17 15.66
CA LYS A 21 14.66 -5.85 15.48
C LYS A 21 13.92 -5.10 14.35
N PRO A 22 13.55 -3.82 14.52
CA PRO A 22 13.11 -3.00 13.40
C PRO A 22 14.19 -3.06 12.32
N VAL A 23 13.88 -3.65 11.18
CA VAL A 23 14.83 -3.74 10.07
C VAL A 23 15.03 -2.32 9.57
N SER A 24 16.24 -1.79 9.73
CA SER A 24 16.58 -0.47 9.18
C SER A 24 16.32 -0.51 7.68
N LYS A 25 15.36 0.29 7.21
CA LYS A 25 15.06 0.49 5.78
C LYS A 25 16.14 1.33 5.09
N ILE A 26 17.18 1.78 5.81
CA ILE A 26 18.28 2.58 5.27
C ILE A 26 19.43 1.66 4.85
N VAL A 27 19.92 1.81 3.62
CA VAL A 27 21.09 1.07 3.12
C VAL A 27 22.37 1.67 3.73
N PRO A 28 23.17 0.90 4.47
CA PRO A 28 24.36 1.42 5.16
C PRO A 28 25.35 2.12 4.22
N GLY A 29 25.68 3.37 4.57
CA GLY A 29 26.64 4.21 3.87
C GLY A 29 26.23 4.64 2.45
N ALA A 30 24.98 4.40 2.06
CA ALA A 30 24.45 4.78 0.75
C ALA A 30 23.57 6.04 0.83
N TYR A 31 23.78 6.95 -0.11
CA TYR A 31 23.11 8.26 -0.15
C TYR A 31 22.76 8.66 -1.58
N ILE A 32 21.63 9.32 -1.73
CA ILE A 32 21.23 10.03 -2.95
C ILE A 32 21.66 11.48 -2.82
N VAL A 33 22.41 11.98 -3.79
CA VAL A 33 22.91 13.36 -3.83
C VAL A 33 22.29 14.06 -5.04
N GLU A 34 21.51 15.11 -4.80
CA GLU A 34 21.04 16.03 -5.84
C GLU A 34 22.04 17.18 -6.01
N LEU A 35 22.31 17.52 -7.27
CA LEU A 35 23.19 18.60 -7.69
C LEU A 35 22.40 19.76 -8.30
N GLU A 36 22.94 20.97 -8.19
CA GLU A 36 22.35 22.19 -8.75
C GLU A 36 22.28 22.16 -10.29
N ASP A 37 21.26 22.82 -10.87
CA ASP A 37 21.07 22.87 -12.31
C ASP A 37 22.11 23.76 -13.01
N ALA A 38 22.90 23.12 -13.88
CA ALA A 38 23.86 23.60 -14.88
C ALA A 38 23.98 25.12 -15.17
N GLN A 39 24.38 25.93 -14.18
CA GLN A 39 25.23 27.11 -14.41
C GLN A 39 26.72 26.80 -14.21
N VAL A 40 27.08 25.58 -13.82
CA VAL A 40 28.49 25.18 -13.63
C VAL A 40 28.74 23.76 -14.14
N SER A 41 28.93 23.58 -15.45
CA SER A 41 29.37 22.29 -16.04
C SER A 41 30.71 21.77 -15.46
N HIS A 42 31.44 22.63 -14.75
CA HIS A 42 32.65 22.29 -14.01
C HIS A 42 32.37 21.68 -12.62
N SER A 43 31.13 21.72 -12.10
CA SER A 43 30.80 21.22 -10.75
C SER A 43 30.58 19.71 -10.70
N ASN A 44 29.98 19.09 -11.73
CA ASN A 44 29.71 17.65 -11.72
C ASN A 44 31.01 16.82 -11.75
N SER A 45 31.94 17.16 -12.65
CA SER A 45 33.27 16.51 -12.69
C SER A 45 34.08 16.82 -11.42
N ALA A 46 33.98 18.03 -10.88
CA ALA A 46 34.60 18.40 -9.62
C ALA A 46 34.02 17.63 -8.41
N PHE A 47 32.70 17.39 -8.38
CA PHE A 47 32.04 16.58 -7.36
C PHE A 47 32.53 15.13 -7.41
N PHE A 48 32.39 14.47 -8.57
CA PHE A 48 32.84 13.08 -8.72
C PHE A 48 34.33 12.93 -8.42
N SER A 49 35.20 13.82 -8.93
CA SER A 49 36.64 13.78 -8.62
C SER A 49 36.97 13.96 -7.13
N LYS A 50 36.14 14.68 -6.36
CA LYS A 50 36.32 14.88 -4.91
C LYS A 50 35.88 13.68 -4.08
N ILE A 51 34.98 12.85 -4.59
CA ILE A 51 34.39 11.74 -3.84
C ILE A 51 34.84 10.35 -4.32
N GLU A 52 35.37 10.23 -5.54
CA GLU A 52 35.82 8.97 -6.16
C GLU A 52 36.80 8.16 -5.29
N SER A 53 37.63 8.82 -4.48
CA SER A 53 38.55 8.11 -3.56
C SER A 53 37.87 7.58 -2.29
N LYS A 54 36.64 8.01 -1.99
CA LYS A 54 35.93 7.74 -0.73
C LYS A 54 34.66 6.90 -0.91
N CYS A 55 34.03 6.96 -2.07
CA CYS A 55 32.78 6.24 -2.35
C CYS A 55 32.76 5.66 -3.76
N ASN A 56 32.01 4.58 -3.93
CA ASN A 56 31.62 4.08 -5.23
C ASN A 56 30.33 4.78 -5.67
N THR A 57 30.26 5.14 -6.94
CA THR A 57 28.99 5.57 -7.54
C THR A 57 28.16 4.34 -7.85
N ARG A 58 26.98 4.21 -7.22
CA ARG A 58 26.00 3.17 -7.52
C ARG A 58 25.24 3.48 -8.81
N MET A 59 24.88 4.76 -8.96
CA MET A 59 24.07 5.24 -10.08
C MET A 59 24.32 6.73 -10.32
N LYS A 60 24.19 7.17 -11.58
CA LYS A 60 24.24 8.60 -11.94
C LYS A 60 22.89 9.00 -12.49
N PHE A 61 22.33 10.07 -11.94
CA PHE A 61 21.11 10.68 -12.45
C PHE A 61 21.49 11.83 -13.37
N ASN A 62 21.06 11.75 -14.63
CA ASN A 62 21.31 12.78 -15.63
C ASN A 62 20.04 13.08 -16.42
N SER A 63 18.98 13.45 -15.71
CA SER A 63 17.73 13.93 -16.29
C SER A 63 17.62 15.44 -16.21
N SER A 64 16.74 16.00 -17.02
CA SER A 64 16.31 17.40 -16.91
C SER A 64 15.64 17.73 -15.57
N LEU A 65 15.05 16.74 -14.88
CA LEU A 65 14.27 16.94 -13.65
C LEU A 65 15.04 16.61 -12.36
N PHE A 66 16.12 15.86 -12.49
CA PHE A 66 16.97 15.45 -11.38
C PHE A 66 18.37 15.12 -11.88
N LYS A 67 19.37 15.85 -11.36
CA LYS A 67 20.79 15.62 -11.62
C LYS A 67 21.47 15.24 -10.33
N GLY A 68 22.31 14.21 -10.37
CA GLY A 68 22.86 13.70 -9.14
C GLY A 68 23.55 12.35 -9.26
N ALA A 69 23.76 11.73 -8.11
CA ALA A 69 24.23 10.36 -8.02
C ALA A 69 23.70 9.66 -6.78
N SER A 70 23.48 8.35 -6.90
CA SER A 70 23.49 7.44 -5.76
C SER A 70 24.94 7.01 -5.53
N ILE A 71 25.43 7.17 -4.31
CA ILE A 71 26.79 6.84 -3.92
C ILE A 71 26.78 5.93 -2.70
N GLN A 72 27.82 5.12 -2.54
CA GLN A 72 28.05 4.33 -1.34
C GLN A 72 29.48 4.47 -0.87
N PHE A 73 29.66 4.94 0.35
CA PHE A 73 30.99 5.12 0.94
C PHE A 73 31.68 3.78 1.18
N ASN A 74 32.98 3.71 0.85
CA ASN A 74 33.81 2.52 1.05
C ASN A 74 34.03 2.23 2.54
N ASP A 75 34.11 3.29 3.34
CA ASP A 75 34.23 3.23 4.78
C ASP A 75 32.89 3.59 5.43
N LEU A 76 32.15 2.55 5.85
CA LEU A 76 30.86 2.71 6.51
C LEU A 76 30.97 3.49 7.84
N GLN A 77 32.13 3.47 8.51
CA GLN A 77 32.32 4.19 9.78
C GLN A 77 32.43 5.71 9.60
N SER A 78 32.90 6.17 8.44
CA SER A 78 32.99 7.60 8.11
C SER A 78 31.95 8.05 7.10
N ALA A 79 31.14 7.13 6.54
CA ALA A 79 30.17 7.38 5.49
C ALA A 79 29.27 8.56 5.79
N GLU A 80 28.66 8.56 6.96
CA GLU A 80 27.68 9.56 7.36
C GLU A 80 28.29 10.94 7.60
N ALA A 81 29.52 10.99 8.14
CA ALA A 81 30.27 12.23 8.32
C ALA A 81 30.66 12.82 6.97
N ASN A 82 31.09 11.93 6.05
CA ASN A 82 31.41 12.34 4.69
C ASN A 82 30.15 12.80 3.94
N ALA A 83 29.00 12.14 4.12
CA ALA A 83 27.71 12.48 3.51
C ALA A 83 27.25 13.88 3.92
N LYS A 84 27.30 14.22 5.21
CA LYS A 84 27.01 15.59 5.68
C LYS A 84 27.97 16.62 5.09
N GLY A 85 29.25 16.28 4.99
CA GLY A 85 30.25 17.12 4.34
C GLY A 85 29.92 17.43 2.88
N LEU A 86 29.11 16.61 2.20
CA LEU A 86 28.71 16.85 0.81
C LEU A 86 27.82 18.09 0.68
N LEU A 87 26.93 18.37 1.65
CA LEU A 87 26.09 19.58 1.62
C LEU A 87 26.91 20.88 1.65
N SER A 88 28.14 20.83 2.18
CA SER A 88 29.08 21.96 2.16
C SER A 88 29.84 22.09 0.84
N LEU A 89 29.71 21.13 -0.08
CA LEU A 89 30.33 21.20 -1.40
C LEU A 89 29.51 22.10 -2.31
N TYR A 90 30.22 23.03 -2.97
CA TYR A 90 29.61 23.89 -3.98
C TYR A 90 28.94 23.06 -5.09
N GLY A 91 27.64 23.29 -5.30
CA GLY A 91 26.83 22.62 -6.30
C GLY A 91 26.07 21.38 -5.82
N VAL A 92 26.18 20.99 -4.54
CA VAL A 92 25.29 20.00 -3.92
C VAL A 92 24.06 20.71 -3.38
N LYS A 93 22.89 20.30 -3.83
CA LYS A 93 21.60 20.88 -3.45
C LYS A 93 20.99 20.17 -2.25
N GLN A 94 21.03 18.84 -2.26
CA GLN A 94 20.43 18.03 -1.19
C GLN A 94 21.05 16.63 -1.12
N VAL A 95 21.02 16.02 0.06
CA VAL A 95 21.53 14.68 0.31
C VAL A 95 20.50 13.90 1.14
N TRP A 96 20.07 12.74 0.67
CA TRP A 96 19.17 11.84 1.41
C TRP A 96 19.84 10.51 1.69
N PRO A 97 19.58 9.89 2.85
CA PRO A 97 19.90 8.47 3.05
C PRO A 97 19.12 7.63 2.03
N MET A 98 19.77 6.63 1.46
CA MET A 98 19.11 5.68 0.57
C MET A 98 18.21 4.76 1.39
N LYS A 99 16.91 4.76 1.09
CA LYS A 99 15.91 3.84 1.66
C LYS A 99 15.61 2.67 0.72
N THR A 100 15.15 1.56 1.27
CA THR A 100 14.55 0.43 0.55
C THR A 100 13.05 0.35 0.81
N TYR A 101 12.28 -0.04 -0.21
CA TYR A 101 10.83 -0.24 -0.14
C TYR A 101 10.49 -1.67 -0.52
N SER A 102 9.62 -2.30 0.26
CA SER A 102 9.10 -3.62 -0.05
C SER A 102 7.98 -3.55 -1.07
N LEU A 103 7.76 -4.65 -1.78
CA LEU A 103 6.50 -4.85 -2.48
C LEU A 103 5.34 -4.71 -1.46
N PRO A 104 4.23 -4.04 -1.82
CA PRO A 104 3.05 -3.98 -0.97
C PRO A 104 2.60 -5.40 -0.59
N LYS A 105 2.06 -5.56 0.62
CA LYS A 105 1.50 -6.84 1.09
C LYS A 105 0.16 -7.09 0.42
N ASP A 106 0.17 -7.39 -0.87
CA ASP A 106 -1.02 -7.78 -1.60
C ASP A 106 -1.44 -9.20 -1.23
N GLU A 107 -2.75 -9.45 -1.22
CA GLU A 107 -3.27 -10.78 -0.93
C GLU A 107 -3.45 -11.55 -2.23
N ILE A 108 -2.67 -12.61 -2.41
CA ILE A 108 -2.90 -13.60 -3.47
C ILE A 108 -4.03 -14.51 -3.02
N LEU A 109 -5.23 -14.25 -3.54
CA LEU A 109 -6.41 -15.04 -3.21
C LEU A 109 -6.39 -16.38 -3.94
N HIS A 110 -6.07 -16.35 -5.24
CA HIS A 110 -6.01 -17.52 -6.10
C HIS A 110 -4.99 -17.31 -7.20
N ALA A 111 -4.08 -18.26 -7.39
CA ALA A 111 -3.25 -18.35 -8.60
C ALA A 111 -3.57 -19.67 -9.30
N GLY A 112 -3.57 -19.69 -10.63
CA GLY A 112 -3.60 -20.96 -11.37
C GLY A 112 -2.36 -21.79 -11.01
N ASN A 113 -2.47 -23.12 -10.94
CA ASN A 113 -1.30 -23.99 -10.95
C ASN A 113 -1.13 -24.56 -12.37
N SER A 114 0.13 -24.76 -12.77
CA SER A 114 0.67 -24.92 -14.15
C SER A 114 -0.11 -25.77 -15.17
N GLY A 115 0.16 -25.54 -16.47
CA GLY A 115 0.36 -26.66 -17.40
C GLY A 115 -0.74 -27.03 -18.42
N SER A 116 -1.48 -26.07 -18.99
CA SER A 116 -2.31 -26.26 -20.20
C SER A 116 -3.46 -27.29 -20.14
N PHE A 117 -4.67 -26.81 -19.88
CA PHE A 117 -5.87 -27.02 -20.72
C PHE A 117 -6.94 -26.07 -20.17
N ILE A 118 -6.87 -24.78 -20.53
CA ILE A 118 -7.95 -23.84 -20.19
C ILE A 118 -9.11 -24.15 -21.14
N GLU A 119 -10.22 -24.63 -20.60
CA GLU A 119 -11.43 -24.81 -21.40
C GLU A 119 -11.95 -23.42 -21.79
N ASN A 120 -12.10 -23.18 -23.09
CA ASN A 120 -12.59 -21.90 -23.62
C ASN A 120 -14.02 -21.65 -23.15
N VAL A 121 -14.20 -20.99 -22.01
CA VAL A 121 -15.51 -20.42 -21.66
C VAL A 121 -15.70 -19.23 -22.59
N LYS A 122 -16.40 -19.47 -23.71
CA LYS A 122 -16.79 -18.42 -24.64
C LYS A 122 -17.76 -17.45 -23.96
N ARG A 123 -17.23 -16.43 -23.26
CA ARG A 123 -17.90 -15.13 -23.24
C ARG A 123 -17.84 -14.60 -24.68
N GLN A 124 -18.99 -14.21 -25.19
CA GLN A 124 -19.12 -13.66 -26.55
C GLN A 124 -18.11 -12.52 -26.73
N VAL A 125 -17.49 -12.44 -27.91
CA VAL A 125 -16.76 -11.24 -28.33
C VAL A 125 -17.82 -10.15 -28.54
N GLY A 126 -18.13 -9.38 -27.49
CA GLY A 126 -19.11 -8.28 -27.52
C GLY A 126 -19.84 -8.05 -26.19
N ASN A 127 -19.92 -6.77 -25.79
CA ASN A 127 -20.25 -6.18 -24.48
C ASN A 127 -19.23 -6.50 -23.37
N ASP A 128 -18.51 -5.46 -22.92
CA ASP A 128 -17.62 -5.52 -21.76
C ASP A 128 -18.46 -5.75 -20.50
N THR A 129 -18.34 -6.92 -19.89
CA THR A 129 -19.08 -7.30 -18.67
C THR A 129 -18.16 -7.47 -17.48
N PHE A 130 -16.90 -7.03 -17.57
CA PHE A 130 -15.95 -7.21 -16.48
C PHE A 130 -16.28 -6.23 -15.36
N SER A 131 -16.55 -6.73 -14.15
CA SER A 131 -17.15 -5.90 -13.09
C SER A 131 -16.31 -4.69 -12.69
N PRO A 132 -14.96 -4.71 -12.67
CA PRO A 132 -14.17 -3.49 -12.46
C PRO A 132 -14.44 -2.40 -13.51
N HIS A 133 -14.70 -2.78 -14.76
CA HIS A 133 -15.01 -1.84 -15.83
C HIS A 133 -16.42 -1.26 -15.68
N LEU A 134 -17.40 -2.10 -15.32
CA LEU A 134 -18.77 -1.67 -15.05
C LEU A 134 -18.84 -0.69 -13.85
N MET A 135 -18.11 -0.98 -12.78
CA MET A 135 -18.03 -0.13 -11.58
C MET A 135 -17.48 1.26 -11.87
N THR A 136 -16.59 1.37 -12.86
CA THR A 136 -15.88 2.59 -13.23
C THR A 136 -16.36 3.21 -14.54
N GLN A 137 -17.41 2.66 -15.15
CA GLN A 137 -17.95 3.10 -16.45
C GLN A 137 -16.97 3.00 -17.63
N VAL A 138 -15.90 2.23 -17.51
CA VAL A 138 -14.95 1.96 -18.61
C VAL A 138 -15.66 1.25 -19.76
N ASP A 139 -16.61 0.37 -19.45
CA ASP A 139 -17.43 -0.36 -20.42
C ASP A 139 -18.14 0.58 -21.40
N LYS A 140 -18.64 1.74 -20.92
CA LYS A 140 -19.33 2.73 -21.76
C LYS A 140 -18.37 3.40 -22.75
N LEU A 141 -17.18 3.80 -22.32
CA LEU A 141 -16.16 4.37 -23.21
C LEU A 141 -15.67 3.34 -24.23
N ARG A 142 -15.51 2.09 -23.80
CA ARG A 142 -15.13 0.95 -24.65
C ARG A 142 -16.19 0.66 -25.71
N ALA A 143 -17.47 0.77 -25.37
CA ALA A 143 -18.58 0.62 -26.32
C ALA A 143 -18.56 1.70 -27.43
N GLU A 144 -18.01 2.88 -27.15
CA GLU A 144 -17.81 3.96 -28.12
C GLU A 144 -16.49 3.84 -28.91
N GLY A 145 -15.66 2.84 -28.60
CA GLY A 145 -14.41 2.56 -29.31
C GLY A 145 -13.18 3.27 -28.74
N PHE A 146 -13.27 3.88 -27.55
CA PHE A 146 -12.10 4.40 -26.84
C PHE A 146 -11.36 3.25 -26.17
N VAL A 147 -10.09 3.09 -26.54
CA VAL A 147 -9.26 1.95 -26.11
C VAL A 147 -7.87 2.36 -25.63
N GLY A 148 -7.57 3.67 -25.57
CA GLY A 148 -6.27 4.21 -25.17
C GLY A 148 -5.26 4.35 -26.31
N ASN A 149 -5.72 4.36 -27.57
CA ASN A 149 -4.85 4.45 -28.74
C ASN A 149 -3.91 5.67 -28.66
N GLY A 150 -2.63 5.45 -28.96
CA GLY A 150 -1.62 6.50 -29.00
C GLY A 150 -1.12 6.97 -27.63
N VAL A 151 -1.63 6.41 -26.53
CA VAL A 151 -1.16 6.70 -25.17
C VAL A 151 -0.13 5.66 -24.73
N LYS A 152 0.98 6.13 -24.17
CA LYS A 152 2.05 5.32 -23.58
C LYS A 152 1.94 5.31 -22.05
N ILE A 153 1.88 4.14 -21.42
CA ILE A 153 1.86 4.00 -19.97
C ILE A 153 3.15 3.29 -19.52
N GLY A 154 3.95 3.96 -18.69
CA GLY A 154 5.13 3.38 -18.04
C GLY A 154 4.75 2.73 -16.71
N ILE A 155 5.03 1.44 -16.58
CA ILE A 155 4.77 0.62 -15.39
C ILE A 155 6.09 0.45 -14.63
N VAL A 156 6.16 0.96 -13.41
CA VAL A 156 7.29 0.78 -12.50
C VAL A 156 6.93 -0.30 -11.48
N ASP A 157 7.51 -1.50 -11.64
CA ASP A 157 7.06 -2.70 -10.91
C ASP A 157 8.12 -3.83 -10.90
N THR A 158 7.74 -5.08 -10.62
CA THR A 158 8.62 -6.28 -10.63
C THR A 158 9.10 -6.71 -12.02
N GLY A 159 8.64 -6.02 -13.07
CA GLY A 159 8.80 -6.43 -14.47
C GLY A 159 7.50 -6.98 -15.04
N VAL A 160 7.54 -7.45 -16.28
CA VAL A 160 6.35 -7.96 -16.98
C VAL A 160 6.73 -9.23 -17.76
N ASP A 161 5.98 -10.31 -17.58
CA ASP A 161 5.98 -11.45 -18.50
C ASP A 161 5.30 -11.03 -19.82
N TYR A 162 6.02 -10.31 -20.65
CA TYR A 162 5.55 -9.88 -21.96
C TYR A 162 5.35 -11.07 -22.92
N THR A 163 5.83 -12.27 -22.57
CA THR A 163 5.59 -13.50 -23.34
C THR A 163 4.20 -14.06 -23.10
N HIS A 164 3.50 -13.57 -22.07
CA HIS A 164 2.12 -13.92 -21.80
C HIS A 164 1.21 -13.61 -23.01
N PRO A 165 0.41 -14.57 -23.52
CA PRO A 165 -0.39 -14.36 -24.74
C PRO A 165 -1.38 -13.20 -24.64
N ALA A 166 -1.98 -12.99 -23.46
CA ALA A 166 -2.87 -11.85 -23.23
C ALA A 166 -2.13 -10.51 -23.14
N LEU A 167 -0.79 -10.49 -23.11
CA LEU A 167 0.03 -9.28 -23.17
C LEU A 167 0.74 -9.12 -24.53
N GLY A 168 0.28 -9.85 -25.55
CA GLY A 168 0.79 -9.76 -26.93
C GLY A 168 1.90 -10.76 -27.26
N GLY A 169 2.53 -11.37 -26.25
CA GLY A 169 3.51 -12.45 -26.45
C GLY A 169 4.87 -12.01 -27.00
N CYS A 170 5.21 -10.72 -26.93
CA CYS A 170 6.49 -10.20 -27.39
C CYS A 170 6.88 -8.88 -26.69
N PHE A 171 8.15 -8.52 -26.77
CA PHE A 171 8.73 -7.27 -26.27
C PHE A 171 9.42 -6.48 -27.38
N GLY A 172 9.30 -5.16 -27.34
CA GLY A 172 9.95 -4.23 -28.27
C GLY A 172 9.01 -3.58 -29.28
N GLU A 173 9.58 -2.85 -30.23
CA GLU A 173 8.81 -2.07 -31.21
C GLU A 173 7.74 -2.93 -31.93
N GLY A 174 6.49 -2.50 -31.86
CA GLY A 174 5.35 -3.20 -32.46
C GLY A 174 4.65 -4.21 -31.54
N CYS A 175 5.17 -4.44 -30.33
CA CYS A 175 4.53 -5.23 -29.28
C CYS A 175 3.68 -4.38 -28.34
N LEU A 176 2.77 -5.00 -27.59
CA LEU A 176 2.01 -4.27 -26.56
C LEU A 176 2.96 -3.69 -25.49
N VAL A 177 3.87 -4.52 -24.98
CA VAL A 177 5.00 -4.07 -24.16
C VAL A 177 6.13 -3.68 -25.11
N SER A 178 6.23 -2.40 -25.43
CA SER A 178 7.08 -1.91 -26.53
C SER A 178 8.46 -1.41 -26.11
N TYR A 179 8.60 -0.99 -24.85
CA TYR A 179 9.81 -0.35 -24.32
C TYR A 179 9.91 -0.65 -22.84
N GLY A 180 11.04 -0.29 -22.23
CA GLY A 180 11.30 -0.65 -20.84
C GLY A 180 12.75 -0.98 -20.58
N TYR A 181 13.04 -1.30 -19.33
CA TYR A 181 14.38 -1.59 -18.86
C TYR A 181 14.34 -2.38 -17.56
N ASP A 182 15.28 -3.31 -17.38
CA ASP A 182 15.56 -3.90 -16.06
C ASP A 182 16.62 -3.07 -15.36
N LEU A 183 16.24 -2.42 -14.26
CA LEU A 183 17.17 -1.59 -13.50
C LEU A 183 18.03 -2.40 -12.53
N VAL A 184 17.73 -3.70 -12.31
CA VAL A 184 18.18 -4.40 -11.10
C VAL A 184 18.69 -5.83 -11.32
N GLY A 185 18.05 -6.63 -12.18
CA GLY A 185 18.32 -8.05 -12.37
C GLY A 185 17.77 -8.96 -11.25
N ASP A 186 17.66 -10.26 -11.52
CA ASP A 186 16.98 -11.25 -10.66
C ASP A 186 17.51 -11.34 -9.22
N ASN A 187 18.81 -11.14 -9.01
CA ASN A 187 19.45 -11.31 -7.69
C ASN A 187 19.45 -10.03 -6.85
N TYR A 188 18.72 -8.99 -7.26
CA TYR A 188 18.69 -7.72 -6.54
C TYR A 188 17.82 -7.79 -5.29
N THR A 189 18.40 -7.43 -4.14
CA THR A 189 17.75 -7.51 -2.83
C THR A 189 17.40 -6.14 -2.25
N GLY A 190 17.67 -5.05 -2.98
CA GLY A 190 17.47 -3.66 -2.52
C GLY A 190 18.73 -3.00 -1.96
N SER A 191 19.68 -3.79 -1.45
CA SER A 191 20.89 -3.28 -0.79
C SER A 191 22.18 -3.57 -1.58
N ASN A 192 22.22 -4.68 -2.32
CA ASN A 192 23.33 -5.02 -3.19
C ASN A 192 23.41 -4.06 -4.40
N THR A 193 24.49 -4.18 -5.18
CA THR A 193 24.64 -3.40 -6.41
C THR A 193 23.70 -3.96 -7.47
N PRO A 194 22.86 -3.14 -8.12
CA PRO A 194 21.99 -3.59 -9.20
C PRO A 194 22.80 -4.05 -10.42
N VAL A 195 22.27 -5.02 -11.16
CA VAL A 195 22.84 -5.53 -12.43
C VAL A 195 21.82 -5.27 -13.55
N PRO A 196 21.74 -4.03 -14.06
CA PRO A 196 20.73 -3.65 -15.03
C PRO A 196 20.98 -4.27 -16.41
N ASP A 197 19.90 -4.51 -17.14
CA ASP A 197 19.91 -4.88 -18.55
C ASP A 197 18.66 -4.37 -19.30
N THR A 198 18.53 -4.72 -20.57
CA THR A 198 17.47 -4.21 -21.45
C THR A 198 16.18 -5.04 -21.41
N ASP A 199 16.12 -6.11 -20.62
CA ASP A 199 15.03 -7.09 -20.64
C ASP A 199 14.20 -7.04 -19.33
N PRO A 200 13.08 -6.31 -19.29
CA PRO A 200 12.26 -6.15 -18.09
C PRO A 200 11.36 -7.37 -17.80
N TYR A 201 11.77 -8.56 -18.22
CA TYR A 201 11.03 -9.81 -18.05
C TYR A 201 10.85 -10.14 -16.56
N ASP A 202 9.66 -10.62 -16.19
CA ASP A 202 9.37 -11.14 -14.85
C ASP A 202 8.74 -12.53 -14.95
N GLY A 203 9.50 -13.56 -14.60
CA GLY A 203 9.04 -14.94 -14.54
C GLY A 203 8.94 -15.52 -13.14
N CYS A 204 9.10 -14.70 -12.09
CA CYS A 204 9.33 -15.16 -10.72
C CYS A 204 8.47 -14.47 -9.65
N GLU A 205 8.15 -13.18 -9.79
CA GLU A 205 7.33 -12.42 -8.81
C GLU A 205 5.90 -12.25 -9.31
N GLY A 206 5.74 -11.77 -10.54
CA GLY A 206 4.48 -11.70 -11.27
C GLY A 206 3.57 -10.52 -10.98
N HIS A 207 3.87 -9.71 -9.97
CA HIS A 207 3.05 -8.56 -9.59
C HIS A 207 2.89 -7.55 -10.75
N GLY A 208 3.99 -7.15 -11.40
CA GLY A 208 3.93 -6.25 -12.56
C GLY A 208 3.24 -6.83 -13.79
N THR A 209 3.25 -8.15 -13.95
CA THR A 209 2.44 -8.86 -14.97
C THR A 209 0.95 -8.74 -14.68
N HIS A 210 0.54 -8.79 -13.41
CA HIS A 210 -0.85 -8.57 -12.98
C HIS A 210 -1.30 -7.14 -13.24
N VAL A 211 -0.47 -6.17 -12.87
CA VAL A 211 -0.66 -4.74 -13.14
C VAL A 211 -0.82 -4.47 -14.64
N ALA A 212 0.05 -5.03 -15.49
CA ALA A 212 -0.03 -4.88 -16.95
C ALA A 212 -1.34 -5.41 -17.54
N GLY A 213 -1.85 -6.53 -17.02
CA GLY A 213 -3.11 -7.11 -17.48
C GLY A 213 -4.34 -6.25 -17.18
N ILE A 214 -4.36 -5.59 -16.02
CA ILE A 214 -5.44 -4.67 -15.63
C ILE A 214 -5.51 -3.50 -16.62
N ILE A 215 -4.35 -3.03 -17.07
CA ILE A 215 -4.27 -1.92 -18.04
C ILE A 215 -4.67 -2.41 -19.43
N ALA A 216 -4.04 -3.48 -19.95
CA ALA A 216 -4.09 -3.75 -21.38
C ALA A 216 -4.15 -5.23 -21.79
N ALA A 217 -4.62 -6.14 -20.93
CA ALA A 217 -4.83 -7.52 -21.33
C ALA A 217 -5.70 -7.59 -22.60
N GLN A 218 -5.24 -8.40 -23.55
CA GLN A 218 -5.95 -8.73 -24.78
C GLN A 218 -6.96 -9.85 -24.52
N ALA A 219 -7.81 -10.12 -25.52
CA ALA A 219 -8.80 -11.18 -25.44
C ALA A 219 -8.16 -12.51 -25.03
N ASN A 220 -8.74 -13.17 -24.03
CA ASN A 220 -8.14 -14.34 -23.39
C ASN A 220 -9.21 -15.37 -22.96
N PRO A 221 -8.81 -16.59 -22.57
CA PRO A 221 -9.73 -17.68 -22.25
C PRO A 221 -10.70 -17.42 -21.09
N PHE A 222 -10.38 -16.47 -20.18
CA PHE A 222 -11.25 -16.08 -19.07
C PHE A 222 -12.23 -14.95 -19.44
N GLY A 223 -12.19 -14.46 -20.68
CA GLY A 223 -13.20 -13.55 -21.22
C GLY A 223 -13.19 -12.13 -20.63
N PHE A 224 -12.06 -11.70 -20.08
CA PHE A 224 -11.82 -10.29 -19.72
C PHE A 224 -10.78 -9.65 -20.65
N THR A 225 -10.69 -8.32 -20.64
CA THR A 225 -9.57 -7.55 -21.23
C THR A 225 -9.13 -6.51 -20.21
N GLY A 226 -7.99 -5.86 -20.43
CA GLY A 226 -7.63 -4.66 -19.69
C GLY A 226 -8.56 -3.50 -20.03
N ALA A 227 -8.55 -2.45 -19.20
CA ALA A 227 -9.39 -1.28 -19.39
C ALA A 227 -9.04 -0.47 -20.65
N ALA A 228 -7.75 -0.37 -20.99
CA ALA A 228 -7.25 0.37 -22.14
C ALA A 228 -6.31 -0.50 -23.01
N PRO A 229 -6.84 -1.53 -23.72
CA PRO A 229 -6.01 -2.51 -24.43
C PRO A 229 -5.33 -2.00 -25.71
N GLY A 230 -5.56 -0.76 -26.12
CA GLY A 230 -4.90 -0.10 -27.26
C GLY A 230 -3.76 0.84 -26.88
N VAL A 231 -3.41 0.93 -25.58
CA VAL A 231 -2.22 1.68 -25.14
C VAL A 231 -0.94 0.96 -25.57
N THR A 232 0.18 1.66 -25.44
CA THR A 232 1.52 1.06 -25.48
C THR A 232 2.08 1.01 -24.06
N LEU A 233 2.54 -0.17 -23.62
CA LEU A 233 3.12 -0.35 -22.29
C LEU A 233 4.65 -0.21 -22.33
N GLY A 234 5.18 0.48 -21.33
CA GLY A 234 6.59 0.48 -20.96
C GLY A 234 6.79 -0.28 -19.66
N ALA A 235 7.75 -1.20 -19.57
CA ALA A 235 8.00 -1.99 -18.35
C ALA A 235 9.34 -1.61 -17.71
N TYR A 236 9.31 -1.09 -16.48
CA TYR A 236 10.51 -0.73 -15.71
C TYR A 236 10.61 -1.61 -14.48
N ARG A 237 11.49 -2.61 -14.55
CA ARG A 237 11.68 -3.58 -13.47
C ARG A 237 12.59 -2.99 -12.39
N VAL A 238 12.09 -2.93 -11.16
CA VAL A 238 12.78 -2.33 -9.99
C VAL A 238 12.97 -3.30 -8.82
N PHE A 239 12.51 -4.54 -8.96
CA PHE A 239 12.73 -5.64 -8.01
C PHE A 239 13.45 -6.82 -8.67
N GLY A 240 14.29 -7.51 -7.89
CA GLY A 240 14.73 -8.86 -8.22
C GLY A 240 13.60 -9.87 -8.00
N CYS A 241 13.93 -11.16 -8.07
CA CYS A 241 12.97 -12.24 -7.76
C CYS A 241 12.71 -12.42 -6.25
N ASP A 242 13.49 -11.72 -5.42
CA ASP A 242 13.33 -11.66 -3.97
C ASP A 242 13.89 -10.31 -3.48
N GLY A 243 13.25 -9.69 -2.49
CA GLY A 243 13.81 -8.53 -1.78
C GLY A 243 13.08 -7.22 -2.03
N ASN A 244 13.81 -6.10 -1.96
CA ASN A 244 13.25 -4.74 -1.94
C ASN A 244 13.73 -3.88 -3.12
N ALA A 245 13.03 -2.79 -3.40
CA ALA A 245 13.46 -1.76 -4.33
C ALA A 245 14.23 -0.65 -3.61
N GLY A 246 15.26 -0.09 -4.24
CA GLY A 246 15.99 1.07 -3.71
C GLY A 246 15.32 2.38 -4.11
N SER A 247 15.32 3.39 -3.23
CA SER A 247 14.91 4.77 -3.56
C SER A 247 15.65 5.33 -4.78
N ASP A 248 16.93 4.99 -4.97
CA ASP A 248 17.70 5.37 -6.15
C ASP A 248 17.17 4.70 -7.43
N ILE A 249 16.84 3.41 -7.38
CA ILE A 249 16.20 2.66 -8.47
C ILE A 249 14.83 3.26 -8.82
N LEU A 250 13.99 3.57 -7.83
CA LEU A 250 12.66 4.15 -8.04
C LEU A 250 12.73 5.55 -8.66
N ILE A 251 13.72 6.35 -8.28
CA ILE A 251 13.98 7.64 -8.92
C ILE A 251 14.40 7.44 -10.38
N ASP A 252 15.36 6.55 -10.64
CA ASP A 252 15.86 6.32 -12.00
C ASP A 252 14.79 5.72 -12.93
N SER A 253 13.93 4.84 -12.42
CA SER A 253 12.84 4.27 -13.23
C SER A 253 11.83 5.33 -13.64
N TYR A 254 11.44 6.25 -12.74
CA TYR A 254 10.55 7.37 -13.06
C TYR A 254 11.19 8.35 -14.05
N LEU A 255 12.47 8.68 -13.86
CA LEU A 255 13.20 9.54 -14.79
C LEU A 255 13.30 8.88 -16.17
N ARG A 256 13.63 7.59 -16.26
CA ARG A 256 13.66 6.86 -17.53
C ARG A 256 12.30 6.79 -18.19
N ALA A 257 11.25 6.45 -17.44
CA ALA A 257 9.89 6.41 -17.96
C ALA A 257 9.46 7.75 -18.56
N PHE A 258 9.83 8.86 -17.91
CA PHE A 258 9.63 10.20 -18.43
C PHE A 258 10.42 10.46 -19.73
N GLU A 259 11.73 10.18 -19.73
CA GLU A 259 12.61 10.45 -20.89
C GLU A 259 12.31 9.53 -22.10
N ASP A 260 11.80 8.30 -21.88
CA ASP A 260 11.31 7.39 -22.92
C ASP A 260 9.95 7.83 -23.50
N GLY A 261 9.37 8.90 -22.94
CA GLY A 261 8.16 9.54 -23.44
C GLY A 261 6.87 8.84 -22.99
N SER A 262 6.85 8.26 -21.79
CA SER A 262 5.61 7.78 -21.18
C SER A 262 4.64 8.96 -21.01
N ASN A 263 3.39 8.79 -21.45
CA ASN A 263 2.35 9.79 -21.27
C ASN A 263 1.78 9.76 -19.84
N ILE A 264 1.78 8.59 -19.21
CA ILE A 264 1.35 8.35 -17.83
C ILE A 264 2.38 7.41 -17.19
N ILE A 265 2.73 7.64 -15.93
CA ILE A 265 3.59 6.72 -15.16
C ILE A 265 2.80 6.18 -13.97
N THR A 266 2.78 4.87 -13.81
CA THR A 266 2.09 4.21 -12.70
C THR A 266 3.05 3.36 -11.89
N ALA A 267 2.92 3.38 -10.57
CA ALA A 267 3.65 2.50 -9.67
C ALA A 267 2.74 1.95 -8.58
N SER A 268 2.83 0.65 -8.37
CA SER A 268 2.13 -0.09 -7.33
C SER A 268 3.13 -0.51 -6.24
N ILE A 269 3.84 0.49 -5.71
CA ILE A 269 4.96 0.33 -4.77
C ILE A 269 4.84 1.44 -3.73
N GLY A 270 5.20 1.14 -2.48
CA GLY A 270 5.36 2.18 -1.47
C GLY A 270 5.44 1.63 -0.06
N ASP A 271 5.69 2.54 0.87
CA ASP A 271 5.78 2.24 2.29
C ASP A 271 5.38 3.50 3.09
N SER A 272 5.15 3.34 4.39
CA SER A 272 4.71 4.43 5.25
C SER A 272 5.70 5.61 5.24
N SER A 273 5.17 6.81 5.05
CA SER A 273 5.97 8.05 5.06
C SER A 273 5.22 9.19 5.73
N GLY A 274 4.08 9.61 5.17
CA GLY A 274 3.37 10.78 5.68
C GLY A 274 3.91 12.15 5.23
N TRP A 275 5.06 12.20 4.53
CA TRP A 275 5.77 13.44 4.16
C TRP A 275 6.06 13.57 2.66
N SER A 276 5.77 14.73 2.07
CA SER A 276 5.98 15.00 0.65
C SER A 276 7.46 15.15 0.23
N GLU A 277 8.38 15.24 1.19
CA GLU A 277 9.82 15.48 1.00
C GLU A 277 10.67 14.22 0.77
N ASP A 278 10.06 13.03 0.74
CA ASP A 278 10.74 11.80 0.34
C ASP A 278 11.28 11.96 -1.10
N PRO A 279 12.55 11.57 -1.39
CA PRO A 279 13.19 11.94 -2.65
C PRO A 279 12.48 11.35 -3.88
N TRP A 280 11.82 10.20 -3.74
CA TRP A 280 11.00 9.64 -4.82
C TRP A 280 9.71 10.45 -5.04
N ALA A 281 9.04 10.88 -3.96
CA ALA A 281 7.87 11.77 -4.03
C ALA A 281 8.21 13.10 -4.69
N VAL A 282 9.36 13.69 -4.36
CA VAL A 282 9.85 14.93 -4.98
C VAL A 282 10.04 14.76 -6.49
N VAL A 283 10.61 13.65 -6.96
CA VAL A 283 10.80 13.40 -8.40
C VAL A 283 9.47 13.15 -9.10
N ALA A 284 8.57 12.38 -8.51
CA ALA A 284 7.22 12.17 -9.04
C ALA A 284 6.46 13.49 -9.18
N SER A 285 6.51 14.37 -8.18
CA SER A 285 5.91 15.71 -8.24
C SER A 285 6.48 16.56 -9.38
N ARG A 286 7.80 16.54 -9.60
CA ARG A 286 8.44 17.29 -10.70
C ARG A 286 8.01 16.78 -12.07
N ILE A 287 7.80 15.47 -12.21
CA ILE A 287 7.29 14.86 -13.45
C ILE A 287 5.84 15.30 -13.72
N VAL A 288 5.00 15.31 -12.69
CA VAL A 288 3.63 15.84 -12.80
C VAL A 288 3.64 17.31 -13.22
N GLU A 289 4.57 18.11 -12.70
CA GLU A 289 4.73 19.51 -13.12
C GLU A 289 5.18 19.69 -14.58
N GLN A 290 5.75 18.66 -15.22
CA GLN A 290 6.05 18.66 -16.65
C GLN A 290 4.87 18.17 -17.52
N GLY A 291 3.71 17.90 -16.93
CA GLY A 291 2.51 17.49 -17.67
C GLY A 291 2.39 15.99 -17.89
N VAL A 292 3.07 15.15 -17.11
CA VAL A 292 2.94 13.68 -17.15
C VAL A 292 2.23 13.21 -15.87
N PRO A 293 0.98 12.71 -15.95
CA PRO A 293 0.28 12.20 -14.78
C PRO A 293 1.02 11.02 -14.14
N CYS A 294 1.15 11.06 -12.81
CA CYS A 294 1.66 9.95 -12.01
C CYS A 294 0.56 9.41 -11.10
N THR A 295 0.22 8.13 -11.27
CA THR A 295 -0.69 7.39 -10.38
C THR A 295 0.13 6.48 -9.48
N ILE A 296 -0.06 6.58 -8.16
CA ILE A 296 0.65 5.73 -7.19
C ILE A 296 -0.36 5.15 -6.19
N SER A 297 -0.19 3.87 -5.85
CA SER A 297 -1.06 3.19 -4.89
C SER A 297 -1.01 3.87 -3.50
N ALA A 298 -2.17 4.02 -2.85
CA ALA A 298 -2.25 4.66 -1.54
C ALA A 298 -1.55 3.85 -0.43
N GLY A 299 -1.39 2.53 -0.61
CA GLY A 299 -0.80 1.59 0.34
C GLY A 299 -1.82 0.62 0.93
N ASN A 300 -1.34 -0.50 1.48
CA ASN A 300 -2.17 -1.58 2.03
C ASN A 300 -2.09 -1.69 3.56
N SER A 301 -1.91 -0.56 4.25
CA SER A 301 -1.75 -0.50 5.71
C SER A 301 -2.95 0.16 6.40
N GLY A 302 -4.16 0.00 5.84
CA GLY A 302 -5.38 0.59 6.38
C GLY A 302 -5.69 0.19 7.83
N SER A 303 -5.21 -0.98 8.28
CA SER A 303 -5.31 -1.40 9.68
C SER A 303 -4.56 -0.47 10.65
N ALA A 304 -3.58 0.30 10.18
CA ALA A 304 -2.85 1.27 10.98
C ALA A 304 -3.69 2.51 11.34
N GLY A 305 -4.79 2.76 10.64
CA GLY A 305 -5.67 3.90 10.86
C GLY A 305 -5.19 5.20 10.19
N LEU A 306 -5.68 6.34 10.69
CA LEU A 306 -5.43 7.68 10.15
C LEU A 306 -3.92 8.05 10.16
N PHE A 307 -3.55 9.02 9.32
CA PHE A 307 -2.18 9.53 9.17
C PHE A 307 -1.16 8.42 8.82
N TYR A 308 -1.46 7.63 7.79
CA TYR A 308 -0.61 6.52 7.35
C TYR A 308 -0.45 6.44 5.84
N THR A 309 -0.19 7.60 5.22
CA THR A 309 0.00 7.70 3.76
C THR A 309 1.32 7.09 3.30
N SER A 310 1.28 6.47 2.13
CA SER A 310 2.43 5.86 1.47
C SER A 310 3.25 6.88 0.67
N THR A 311 4.58 6.73 0.65
CA THR A 311 5.43 7.37 -0.36
C THR A 311 5.44 6.51 -1.63
N ALA A 312 5.45 7.07 -2.84
CA ALA A 312 5.44 8.48 -3.23
C ALA A 312 4.02 9.04 -3.50
N ALA A 313 2.98 8.30 -3.11
CA ALA A 313 1.58 8.69 -3.30
C ALA A 313 1.26 10.03 -2.60
N ASN A 314 1.94 10.33 -1.50
CA ASN A 314 1.88 11.59 -0.78
C ASN A 314 2.61 12.77 -1.47
N GLY A 315 3.24 12.57 -2.63
CA GLY A 315 3.83 13.64 -3.42
C GLY A 315 2.80 14.71 -3.82
N LYS A 316 3.26 15.95 -3.95
CA LYS A 316 2.46 17.09 -4.42
C LYS A 316 1.95 16.83 -5.84
N LYS A 317 0.65 17.02 -6.05
CA LYS A 317 -0.08 16.79 -7.33
C LYS A 317 -0.08 15.34 -7.86
N VAL A 318 0.71 14.43 -7.27
CA VAL A 318 0.64 12.99 -7.54
C VAL A 318 -0.75 12.48 -7.19
N THR A 319 -1.32 11.63 -8.04
CA THR A 319 -2.65 11.05 -7.82
C THR A 319 -2.51 9.76 -7.00
N ALA A 320 -2.82 9.82 -5.70
CA ALA A 320 -2.87 8.65 -4.83
C ALA A 320 -4.18 7.90 -5.02
N ILE A 321 -4.10 6.58 -5.23
CA ILE A 321 -5.25 5.73 -5.57
C ILE A 321 -5.60 4.78 -4.44
N ALA A 322 -6.78 4.97 -3.85
CA ALA A 322 -7.40 4.08 -2.87
C ALA A 322 -8.01 2.85 -3.56
N SER A 323 -8.25 1.78 -2.78
CA SER A 323 -8.91 0.57 -3.25
C SER A 323 -10.37 0.52 -2.81
N THR A 324 -11.25 0.14 -3.72
CA THR A 324 -12.58 -0.42 -3.40
C THR A 324 -12.62 -1.90 -3.74
N ASP A 325 -13.42 -2.68 -3.01
CA ASP A 325 -13.59 -4.10 -3.33
C ASP A 325 -14.48 -4.27 -4.56
N ASN A 326 -14.11 -5.22 -5.42
CA ASN A 326 -14.92 -5.61 -6.56
C ASN A 326 -16.28 -6.16 -6.10
N VAL A 327 -17.35 -5.81 -6.81
CA VAL A 327 -18.72 -6.30 -6.55
C VAL A 327 -18.88 -7.79 -6.87
N ILE A 328 -17.93 -8.36 -7.61
CA ILE A 328 -17.80 -9.79 -7.86
C ILE A 328 -16.49 -10.29 -7.23
N SER A 329 -16.54 -11.44 -6.58
CA SER A 329 -15.37 -12.19 -6.12
C SER A 329 -15.07 -13.31 -7.12
N PRO A 330 -14.15 -13.09 -8.08
CA PRO A 330 -13.69 -14.13 -8.99
C PRO A 330 -12.82 -15.15 -8.24
N MET A 331 -12.86 -16.39 -8.72
CA MET A 331 -12.12 -17.51 -8.17
C MET A 331 -11.60 -18.39 -9.30
N LEU A 332 -10.33 -18.75 -9.24
CA LEU A 332 -9.77 -19.76 -10.15
C LEU A 332 -9.92 -21.12 -9.48
N LEU A 333 -10.74 -21.98 -10.11
CA LEU A 333 -11.15 -23.27 -9.56
C LEU A 333 -10.58 -24.39 -10.41
N VAL A 334 -9.91 -25.34 -9.77
CA VAL A 334 -9.51 -26.60 -10.37
C VAL A 334 -10.76 -27.45 -10.56
N SER A 335 -10.97 -27.95 -11.77
CA SER A 335 -12.14 -28.76 -12.09
C SER A 335 -11.92 -30.24 -11.77
N SER A 336 -12.95 -30.87 -11.19
CA SER A 336 -13.05 -32.31 -10.92
C SER A 336 -14.50 -32.77 -11.16
N TYR A 337 -14.75 -34.07 -10.99
CA TYR A 337 -16.08 -34.65 -11.18
C TYR A 337 -16.62 -35.27 -9.90
N TYR A 338 -17.95 -35.28 -9.76
CA TYR A 338 -18.65 -36.06 -8.74
C TYR A 338 -19.85 -36.77 -9.34
N THR A 339 -20.24 -37.89 -8.73
CA THR A 339 -21.48 -38.63 -9.05
C THR A 339 -22.40 -38.65 -7.84
N VAL A 340 -23.69 -38.84 -8.09
CA VAL A 340 -24.70 -39.09 -7.06
C VAL A 340 -25.33 -40.45 -7.36
N ASP A 341 -25.25 -41.37 -6.41
CA ASP A 341 -25.78 -42.75 -6.52
C ASP A 341 -25.33 -43.48 -7.81
N GLY A 342 -24.08 -43.25 -8.24
CA GLY A 342 -23.51 -43.84 -9.46
C GLY A 342 -24.12 -43.34 -10.77
N GLY A 343 -24.80 -42.18 -10.74
CA GLY A 343 -25.33 -41.50 -11.92
C GLY A 343 -24.26 -40.85 -12.80
N ASP A 344 -24.67 -39.88 -13.62
CA ASP A 344 -23.77 -39.17 -14.53
C ASP A 344 -22.71 -38.34 -13.78
N ASN A 345 -21.52 -38.19 -14.39
CA ASN A 345 -20.48 -37.30 -13.89
C ASN A 345 -20.94 -35.84 -13.97
N LEU A 346 -20.94 -35.17 -12.83
CA LEU A 346 -21.21 -33.74 -12.67
C LEU A 346 -19.89 -33.01 -12.38
N THR A 347 -19.63 -31.93 -13.09
CA THR A 347 -18.42 -31.12 -12.86
C THR A 347 -18.59 -30.22 -11.65
N PHE A 348 -17.53 -30.06 -10.87
CA PHE A 348 -17.42 -29.03 -9.84
C PHE A 348 -16.01 -28.42 -9.84
N GLY A 349 -15.89 -27.20 -9.32
CA GLY A 349 -14.62 -26.52 -9.13
C GLY A 349 -14.25 -26.40 -7.66
N TYR A 350 -12.97 -26.51 -7.34
CA TYR A 350 -12.44 -26.31 -5.98
C TYR A 350 -11.13 -25.51 -5.99
N VAL A 351 -10.85 -24.84 -4.88
CA VAL A 351 -9.58 -24.17 -4.63
C VAL A 351 -8.61 -25.19 -4.04
N LEU A 352 -7.44 -25.33 -4.65
CA LEU A 352 -6.41 -26.24 -4.18
C LEU A 352 -5.88 -25.77 -2.82
N GLY A 353 -5.63 -26.71 -1.91
CA GLY A 353 -4.99 -26.44 -0.62
C GLY A 353 -3.62 -27.10 -0.50
N THR A 354 -3.00 -26.96 0.67
CA THR A 354 -1.69 -27.55 1.00
C THR A 354 -1.82 -28.49 2.20
N PRO A 355 -1.48 -29.79 2.07
CA PRO A 355 -0.97 -30.48 0.87
C PRO A 355 -2.06 -30.68 -0.20
N GLY A 356 -1.68 -31.08 -1.42
CA GLY A 356 -2.56 -31.07 -2.60
C GLY A 356 -2.48 -32.30 -3.51
N ASP A 357 -2.10 -33.48 -2.99
CA ASP A 357 -1.94 -34.72 -3.77
C ASP A 357 -3.29 -35.37 -4.11
N TRP A 358 -4.02 -34.75 -5.04
CA TRP A 358 -5.37 -35.18 -5.47
C TRP A 358 -5.36 -36.19 -6.62
N ALA A 359 -4.20 -36.49 -7.20
CA ALA A 359 -4.09 -37.31 -8.40
C ALA A 359 -4.61 -38.74 -8.16
N GLY A 360 -5.62 -39.15 -8.95
CA GLY A 360 -6.18 -40.50 -8.90
C GLY A 360 -7.05 -40.79 -7.67
N VAL A 361 -7.48 -39.76 -6.93
CA VAL A 361 -8.39 -39.92 -5.79
C VAL A 361 -9.82 -40.10 -6.29
N ASN A 362 -10.36 -41.30 -6.10
CA ASN A 362 -11.75 -41.62 -6.39
C ASN A 362 -12.40 -42.28 -5.17
N LEU A 363 -13.15 -41.49 -4.39
CA LEU A 363 -13.68 -41.91 -3.08
C LEU A 363 -15.04 -41.26 -2.76
N PRO A 364 -15.91 -41.93 -1.98
CA PRO A 364 -17.14 -41.35 -1.46
C PRO A 364 -16.87 -40.24 -0.43
N LEU A 365 -17.81 -39.29 -0.35
CA LEU A 365 -17.83 -38.25 0.68
C LEU A 365 -18.36 -38.79 2.02
N TRP A 366 -17.80 -38.26 3.10
CA TRP A 366 -18.35 -38.40 4.45
C TRP A 366 -18.32 -37.04 5.17
N THR A 367 -19.33 -36.73 5.98
CA THR A 367 -19.40 -35.47 6.75
C THR A 367 -19.58 -35.75 8.24
N PRO A 368 -18.91 -35.02 9.15
CA PRO A 368 -19.08 -35.19 10.59
C PRO A 368 -20.43 -34.68 11.11
N THR A 369 -21.12 -33.85 10.34
CA THR A 369 -22.43 -33.29 10.72
C THR A 369 -23.26 -32.92 9.48
N PHE A 370 -24.58 -33.06 9.58
CA PHE A 370 -25.53 -32.55 8.59
C PHE A 370 -25.99 -31.11 8.91
N ASN A 371 -25.64 -30.57 10.07
CA ASN A 371 -25.97 -29.19 10.42
C ASN A 371 -25.04 -28.20 9.69
N VAL A 372 -25.50 -27.70 8.56
CA VAL A 372 -24.78 -26.71 7.73
C VAL A 372 -24.62 -25.32 8.37
N THR A 373 -25.26 -25.07 9.51
CA THR A 373 -25.16 -23.78 10.22
C THR A 373 -24.23 -23.83 11.43
N ASP A 374 -23.72 -25.00 11.80
CA ASP A 374 -22.87 -25.17 12.97
C ASP A 374 -21.44 -24.63 12.70
N PRO A 375 -21.04 -23.50 13.34
CA PRO A 375 -19.70 -22.98 13.14
C PRO A 375 -18.63 -23.81 13.86
N ALA A 376 -19.00 -24.71 14.79
CA ALA A 376 -18.09 -25.64 15.44
C ALA A 376 -18.07 -27.04 14.77
N GLY A 377 -18.77 -27.23 13.65
CA GLY A 377 -18.87 -28.51 12.97
C GLY A 377 -17.50 -29.11 12.65
N GLY A 378 -17.15 -30.22 13.31
CA GLY A 378 -15.86 -30.91 13.17
C GLY A 378 -14.69 -30.34 13.98
N CYS A 379 -14.94 -29.39 14.90
CA CYS A 379 -13.92 -28.85 15.81
C CYS A 379 -13.63 -29.77 16.99
N ASP A 380 -14.63 -30.50 17.48
CA ASP A 380 -14.46 -31.50 18.54
C ASP A 380 -14.01 -32.84 17.97
N PRO A 381 -13.30 -33.67 18.78
CA PRO A 381 -12.98 -35.04 18.39
C PRO A 381 -14.23 -35.80 17.95
N TYR A 382 -14.13 -36.54 16.84
CA TYR A 382 -15.28 -37.27 16.32
C TYR A 382 -15.70 -38.38 17.29
N PRO A 383 -17.01 -38.74 17.34
CA PRO A 383 -17.51 -39.81 18.19
C PRO A 383 -16.72 -41.12 18.01
N SER A 384 -16.52 -41.88 19.09
CA SER A 384 -15.72 -43.11 19.05
C SER A 384 -16.28 -44.21 18.14
N ASP A 385 -17.55 -44.11 17.75
CA ASP A 385 -18.25 -44.98 16.81
C ASP A 385 -18.18 -44.49 15.35
N THR A 386 -17.42 -43.41 15.08
CA THR A 386 -17.11 -42.95 13.71
C THR A 386 -16.40 -44.08 12.94
N PRO A 387 -16.79 -44.36 11.68
CA PRO A 387 -16.18 -45.42 10.88
C PRO A 387 -14.73 -45.10 10.51
N ASP A 388 -14.02 -46.10 9.96
CA ASP A 388 -12.72 -45.88 9.32
C ASP A 388 -12.89 -44.99 8.08
N LEU A 389 -12.26 -43.82 8.12
CA LEU A 389 -12.33 -42.78 7.10
C LEU A 389 -11.26 -42.91 6.01
N SER A 390 -10.43 -43.96 6.03
CA SER A 390 -9.37 -44.17 5.04
C SER A 390 -9.86 -44.39 3.61
N GLY A 391 -11.14 -44.77 3.45
CA GLY A 391 -11.83 -44.91 2.17
C GLY A 391 -12.74 -43.73 1.81
N PHE A 392 -12.62 -42.58 2.47
CA PHE A 392 -13.51 -41.43 2.26
C PHE A 392 -12.73 -40.12 2.02
N ILE A 393 -13.39 -39.17 1.36
CA ILE A 393 -13.03 -37.75 1.40
C ILE A 393 -13.93 -37.08 2.44
N VAL A 394 -13.34 -36.43 3.42
CA VAL A 394 -14.08 -35.82 4.53
C VAL A 394 -14.51 -34.40 4.16
N LEU A 395 -15.81 -34.15 4.05
CA LEU A 395 -16.39 -32.83 3.81
C LEU A 395 -16.63 -32.11 5.15
N VAL A 396 -15.98 -30.97 5.40
CA VAL A 396 -16.11 -30.24 6.68
C VAL A 396 -16.34 -28.74 6.47
N ARG A 397 -17.27 -28.17 7.22
CA ARG A 397 -17.53 -26.72 7.16
C ARG A 397 -16.37 -25.91 7.77
N ARG A 398 -15.97 -24.81 7.13
CA ARG A 398 -15.14 -23.77 7.77
C ARG A 398 -15.89 -23.18 8.98
N GLY A 399 -15.15 -22.78 10.02
CA GLY A 399 -15.79 -22.32 11.23
C GLY A 399 -14.83 -21.75 12.26
N THR A 400 -15.13 -21.93 13.54
CA THR A 400 -14.42 -21.31 14.67
C THR A 400 -13.03 -21.89 14.93
N CYS A 401 -12.76 -23.12 14.54
CA CYS A 401 -11.45 -23.77 14.69
C CYS A 401 -10.67 -23.80 13.36
N THR A 402 -9.35 -24.05 13.47
CA THR A 402 -8.43 -24.06 12.33
C THR A 402 -8.67 -25.23 11.38
N PHE A 403 -8.22 -25.11 10.13
CA PHE A 403 -8.23 -26.22 9.17
C PHE A 403 -7.42 -27.41 9.69
N VAL A 404 -6.26 -27.15 10.28
CA VAL A 404 -5.40 -28.15 10.95
C VAL A 404 -6.19 -28.96 11.97
N GLN A 405 -6.89 -28.31 12.91
CA GLN A 405 -7.66 -29.02 13.94
C GLN A 405 -8.73 -29.94 13.36
N LYS A 406 -9.46 -29.47 12.34
CA LYS A 406 -10.48 -30.29 11.65
C LYS A 406 -9.85 -31.48 10.93
N ALA A 407 -8.70 -31.27 10.30
CA ALA A 407 -7.93 -32.31 9.63
C ALA A 407 -7.36 -33.34 10.63
N GLU A 408 -6.87 -32.91 11.80
CA GLU A 408 -6.42 -33.80 12.89
C GLU A 408 -7.56 -34.68 13.39
N ASN A 409 -8.74 -34.11 13.62
CA ASN A 409 -9.92 -34.85 14.05
C ASN A 409 -10.34 -35.91 13.01
N ALA A 410 -10.23 -35.61 11.72
CA ALA A 410 -10.49 -36.56 10.64
C ALA A 410 -9.40 -37.63 10.53
N ALA A 411 -8.13 -37.24 10.61
CA ALA A 411 -6.97 -38.13 10.52
C ALA A 411 -6.92 -39.14 11.67
N ALA A 412 -7.43 -38.79 12.86
CA ALA A 412 -7.57 -39.70 13.99
C ALA A 412 -8.43 -40.95 13.68
N PHE A 413 -9.29 -40.88 12.65
CA PHE A 413 -10.10 -41.98 12.14
C PHE A 413 -9.62 -42.50 10.78
N GLY A 414 -8.40 -42.18 10.37
CA GLY A 414 -7.76 -42.71 9.17
C GLY A 414 -7.97 -41.91 7.88
N ALA A 415 -8.65 -40.76 7.94
CA ALA A 415 -8.84 -39.90 6.77
C ALA A 415 -7.51 -39.45 6.16
N LYS A 416 -7.45 -39.39 4.83
CA LYS A 416 -6.30 -38.89 4.06
C LYS A 416 -6.61 -37.63 3.26
N TYR A 417 -7.89 -37.36 3.00
CA TYR A 417 -8.34 -36.31 2.12
C TYR A 417 -9.47 -35.52 2.77
N VAL A 418 -9.36 -34.19 2.76
CA VAL A 418 -10.35 -33.30 3.38
C VAL A 418 -10.75 -32.21 2.40
N VAL A 419 -12.05 -32.09 2.13
CA VAL A 419 -12.61 -30.95 1.41
C VAL A 419 -13.32 -30.07 2.42
N TYR A 420 -12.90 -28.82 2.50
CA TYR A 420 -13.62 -27.81 3.27
C TYR A 420 -14.70 -27.19 2.39
N TYR A 421 -15.80 -26.77 2.98
CA TYR A 421 -16.69 -25.80 2.34
C TYR A 421 -16.76 -24.53 3.19
N ASN A 422 -16.70 -23.39 2.50
CA ASN A 422 -16.59 -22.10 3.16
C ASN A 422 -17.85 -21.77 3.98
N ASN A 423 -17.73 -20.89 4.96
CA ASN A 423 -18.83 -20.40 5.80
C ASN A 423 -19.36 -19.02 5.40
N VAL A 424 -18.70 -18.41 4.41
CA VAL A 424 -19.06 -17.18 3.71
C VAL A 424 -18.96 -17.45 2.21
N ASP A 425 -19.45 -16.51 1.39
CA ASP A 425 -19.34 -16.64 -0.07
C ASP A 425 -17.88 -16.72 -0.54
N GLY A 426 -17.67 -17.41 -1.65
CA GLY A 426 -16.34 -17.73 -2.18
C GLY A 426 -15.69 -18.95 -1.54
N ALA A 427 -14.43 -19.19 -1.86
CA ALA A 427 -13.56 -20.19 -1.24
C ALA A 427 -12.14 -19.63 -1.20
N LEU A 428 -11.30 -20.21 -0.36
CA LEU A 428 -9.90 -19.82 -0.18
C LEU A 428 -9.03 -21.07 -0.13
N SER A 429 -7.73 -20.93 -0.35
CA SER A 429 -6.79 -22.06 -0.28
C SER A 429 -6.60 -22.50 1.19
N PRO A 430 -7.04 -23.71 1.58
CA PRO A 430 -6.83 -24.20 2.94
C PRO A 430 -5.42 -24.78 3.10
N ALA A 431 -4.79 -24.54 4.25
CA ALA A 431 -3.55 -25.20 4.62
C ALA A 431 -3.77 -26.05 5.89
N ALA A 432 -3.40 -27.33 5.81
CA ALA A 432 -3.52 -28.28 6.91
C ALA A 432 -2.32 -29.26 6.91
N ALA A 433 -1.21 -28.83 7.50
CA ALA A 433 -0.03 -29.68 7.68
C ALA A 433 -0.26 -30.69 8.82
N VAL A 434 -0.93 -31.80 8.51
CA VAL A 434 -1.26 -32.88 9.44
C VAL A 434 -0.69 -34.20 8.92
N GLU A 435 0.00 -34.95 9.78
CA GLU A 435 0.56 -36.25 9.41
C GLU A 435 -0.54 -37.20 8.92
N GLY A 436 -0.36 -37.81 7.74
CA GLY A 436 -1.32 -38.73 7.12
C GLY A 436 -2.34 -38.07 6.19
N ILE A 437 -2.51 -36.73 6.25
CA ILE A 437 -3.30 -35.99 5.27
C ILE A 437 -2.46 -35.74 4.02
N LEU A 438 -2.97 -36.16 2.86
CA LEU A 438 -2.30 -36.08 1.56
C LEU A 438 -2.81 -34.92 0.72
N ALA A 439 -4.10 -34.58 0.84
CA ALA A 439 -4.66 -33.46 0.11
C ALA A 439 -5.79 -32.75 0.86
N VAL A 440 -5.81 -31.43 0.76
CA VAL A 440 -6.91 -30.57 1.17
C VAL A 440 -7.32 -29.61 0.06
N GLY A 441 -8.58 -29.19 0.09
CA GLY A 441 -9.16 -28.28 -0.90
C GLY A 441 -10.41 -27.62 -0.34
N MET A 442 -10.87 -26.55 -0.99
CA MET A 442 -12.08 -25.86 -0.56
C MET A 442 -13.06 -25.62 -1.70
N VAL A 443 -14.35 -25.79 -1.42
CA VAL A 443 -15.45 -25.38 -2.29
C VAL A 443 -16.25 -24.23 -1.68
N THR A 444 -17.12 -23.62 -2.47
CA THR A 444 -18.06 -22.60 -1.98
C THR A 444 -19.01 -23.18 -0.94
N SER A 445 -19.56 -22.30 -0.09
CA SER A 445 -20.60 -22.62 0.88
C SER A 445 -21.77 -23.39 0.22
N SER A 446 -22.32 -22.82 -0.86
CA SER A 446 -23.46 -23.38 -1.60
C SER A 446 -23.21 -24.77 -2.18
N GLN A 447 -21.99 -25.04 -2.66
CA GLN A 447 -21.64 -26.35 -3.20
C GLN A 447 -21.49 -27.40 -2.10
N GLY A 448 -20.87 -27.04 -0.98
CA GLY A 448 -20.76 -27.91 0.19
C GLY A 448 -22.12 -28.24 0.79
N GLU A 449 -22.98 -27.24 0.98
CA GLU A 449 -24.35 -27.41 1.51
C GLU A 449 -25.19 -28.34 0.63
N LYS A 450 -25.05 -28.24 -0.69
CA LYS A 450 -25.71 -29.15 -1.64
C LYS A 450 -25.30 -30.61 -1.41
N TRP A 451 -24.02 -30.90 -1.20
CA TRP A 451 -23.57 -32.26 -0.93
C TRP A 451 -23.98 -32.74 0.45
N VAL A 452 -23.94 -31.89 1.48
CA VAL A 452 -24.43 -32.23 2.82
C VAL A 452 -25.91 -32.64 2.77
N ALA A 453 -26.75 -31.90 2.02
CA ALA A 453 -28.16 -32.24 1.85
C ALA A 453 -28.39 -33.58 1.13
N LEU A 454 -27.55 -33.94 0.15
CA LEU A 454 -27.60 -35.25 -0.51
C LEU A 454 -27.22 -36.39 0.44
N LEU A 455 -26.16 -36.20 1.23
CA LEU A 455 -25.72 -37.17 2.23
C LEU A 455 -26.77 -37.36 3.34
N GLU A 456 -27.42 -36.28 3.80
CA GLU A 456 -28.51 -36.34 4.78
C GLU A 456 -29.73 -37.10 4.23
N ALA A 457 -30.01 -36.96 2.93
CA ALA A 457 -31.06 -37.71 2.24
C ALA A 457 -30.72 -39.19 1.99
N GLY A 458 -29.49 -39.63 2.31
CA GLY A 458 -29.02 -41.01 2.17
C GLY A 458 -28.43 -41.36 0.81
N SER A 459 -28.18 -40.38 -0.06
CA SER A 459 -27.47 -40.60 -1.32
C SER A 459 -25.96 -40.74 -1.10
N GLU A 460 -25.31 -41.56 -1.92
CA GLU A 460 -23.85 -41.61 -2.00
C GLU A 460 -23.35 -40.52 -2.96
N VAL A 461 -22.44 -39.67 -2.49
CA VAL A 461 -21.73 -38.68 -3.33
C VAL A 461 -20.28 -39.12 -3.45
N SER A 462 -19.83 -39.44 -4.66
CA SER A 462 -18.46 -39.93 -4.90
C SER A 462 -17.69 -38.99 -5.80
N PHE A 463 -16.50 -38.59 -5.37
CA PHE A 463 -15.62 -37.68 -6.13
C PHE A 463 -14.66 -38.48 -6.99
N ASP A 464 -14.37 -37.92 -8.15
CA ASP A 464 -13.32 -38.33 -9.06
C ASP A 464 -12.42 -37.09 -9.29
N MET A 465 -11.34 -37.03 -8.51
CA MET A 465 -10.45 -35.88 -8.46
C MET A 465 -9.43 -35.95 -9.59
N LEU A 466 -9.38 -34.90 -10.40
CA LEU A 466 -8.34 -34.75 -11.40
C LEU A 466 -7.01 -34.35 -10.76
N ASP A 467 -5.92 -34.72 -11.41
CA ASP A 467 -4.58 -34.25 -11.08
C ASP A 467 -4.52 -32.72 -11.24
N PRO A 468 -4.31 -31.94 -10.17
CA PRO A 468 -4.29 -30.48 -10.24
C PRO A 468 -3.26 -29.92 -11.22
N ASP A 469 -2.19 -30.66 -11.54
CA ASP A 469 -1.14 -30.23 -12.46
C ASP A 469 -1.58 -30.31 -13.94
N THR A 470 -2.70 -30.99 -14.23
CA THR A 470 -3.22 -31.15 -15.61
C THR A 470 -4.71 -30.83 -15.74
N ALA A 471 -5.40 -30.64 -14.62
CA ALA A 471 -6.82 -30.38 -14.58
C ALA A 471 -7.15 -28.99 -15.17
N PRO A 472 -8.30 -28.84 -15.87
CA PRO A 472 -8.76 -27.54 -16.32
C PRO A 472 -9.02 -26.59 -15.15
N VAL A 473 -8.58 -25.35 -15.31
CA VAL A 473 -8.94 -24.24 -14.42
C VAL A 473 -10.13 -23.50 -15.01
N VAL A 474 -11.19 -23.33 -14.21
CA VAL A 474 -12.40 -22.61 -14.58
C VAL A 474 -12.57 -21.38 -13.67
N LEU A 475 -13.17 -20.34 -14.22
CA LEU A 475 -13.52 -19.14 -13.47
C LEU A 475 -14.87 -19.35 -12.76
N GLY A 476 -14.86 -19.34 -11.43
CA GLY A 476 -16.04 -19.15 -10.60
C GLY A 476 -16.22 -17.67 -10.25
N GLU A 477 -17.46 -17.21 -10.15
CA GLU A 477 -17.78 -15.83 -9.74
C GLU A 477 -18.87 -15.87 -8.65
N GLY A 478 -18.61 -15.17 -7.54
CA GLY A 478 -19.60 -14.93 -6.47
C GLY A 478 -19.91 -13.45 -6.34
N ILE A 479 -21.10 -13.09 -5.84
CA ILE A 479 -21.42 -11.69 -5.51
C ILE A 479 -20.73 -11.33 -4.20
N ASN A 480 -20.01 -10.21 -4.16
CA ASN A 480 -19.45 -9.67 -2.94
C ASN A 480 -20.51 -8.82 -2.21
N ASN A 481 -21.34 -9.46 -1.39
CA ASN A 481 -22.42 -8.81 -0.66
C ASN A 481 -21.97 -8.04 0.60
N VAL A 482 -20.71 -8.19 1.02
CA VAL A 482 -20.22 -7.63 2.30
C VAL A 482 -19.50 -6.31 2.06
N THR A 483 -18.53 -6.30 1.17
CA THR A 483 -17.65 -5.15 0.93
C THR A 483 -17.69 -4.65 -0.51
N GLY A 484 -18.36 -5.37 -1.42
CA GLY A 484 -18.40 -5.05 -2.85
C GLY A 484 -18.87 -3.63 -3.12
N GLY A 485 -18.04 -2.85 -3.80
CA GLY A 485 -18.28 -1.44 -4.11
C GLY A 485 -17.88 -0.45 -3.01
N PHE A 486 -17.49 -0.92 -1.83
CA PHE A 486 -17.02 -0.07 -0.73
C PHE A 486 -15.49 -0.07 -0.62
N ALA A 487 -14.96 0.83 0.20
CA ALA A 487 -13.52 0.94 0.45
C ALA A 487 -12.96 -0.38 1.01
N SER A 488 -11.86 -0.86 0.44
CA SER A 488 -11.15 -2.01 0.96
C SER A 488 -10.54 -1.67 2.33
N THR A 489 -10.72 -2.53 3.34
CA THR A 489 -10.23 -2.29 4.70
C THR A 489 -8.71 -2.18 4.80
N PHE A 490 -7.99 -2.79 3.86
CA PHE A 490 -6.53 -2.66 3.77
C PHE A 490 -6.06 -1.33 3.17
N SER A 491 -6.91 -0.54 2.51
CA SER A 491 -6.49 0.70 1.86
C SER A 491 -5.97 1.69 2.91
N SER A 492 -4.74 2.17 2.75
CA SER A 492 -4.10 3.14 3.66
C SER A 492 -4.84 4.49 3.67
N TRP A 493 -4.80 5.16 4.82
CA TRP A 493 -5.55 6.39 5.08
C TRP A 493 -4.64 7.62 5.14
N GLY A 494 -5.18 8.74 4.68
CA GLY A 494 -4.66 10.06 5.00
C GLY A 494 -5.09 10.55 6.38
N PRO A 495 -4.96 11.86 6.63
CA PRO A 495 -4.25 12.87 5.83
C PRO A 495 -2.72 12.64 5.81
N THR A 496 -1.96 13.47 5.10
CA THR A 496 -0.50 13.57 5.34
C THR A 496 -0.24 14.29 6.67
N PHE A 497 1.01 14.27 7.16
CA PHE A 497 1.39 15.08 8.34
C PHE A 497 1.40 16.59 8.04
N GLU A 498 1.34 16.96 6.75
CA GLU A 498 1.17 18.35 6.27
C GLU A 498 -0.32 18.72 6.11
N ALA A 499 -1.24 17.86 6.58
CA ALA A 499 -2.69 17.98 6.45
C ALA A 499 -3.24 17.93 5.00
N ASP A 500 -2.43 17.51 4.02
CA ASP A 500 -2.88 17.33 2.65
C ASP A 500 -3.85 16.15 2.54
N ILE A 501 -4.83 16.29 1.62
CA ILE A 501 -5.81 15.25 1.33
C ILE A 501 -5.17 14.14 0.50
N LYS A 502 -5.15 12.94 1.08
CA LYS A 502 -4.77 11.68 0.43
C LYS A 502 -5.70 10.57 0.97
N PRO A 503 -6.10 9.58 0.14
CA PRO A 503 -5.88 9.50 -1.31
C PRO A 503 -6.71 10.54 -2.09
N GLN A 504 -6.47 10.69 -3.40
CA GLN A 504 -7.25 11.61 -4.27
C GLN A 504 -8.52 10.93 -4.79
N LEU A 505 -8.39 9.68 -5.24
CA LEU A 505 -9.41 8.93 -5.97
C LEU A 505 -9.41 7.46 -5.52
N ALA A 506 -10.48 6.73 -5.82
CA ALA A 506 -10.54 5.29 -5.61
C ALA A 506 -10.95 4.54 -6.89
N SER A 507 -10.45 3.31 -7.03
CA SER A 507 -10.84 2.36 -8.07
C SER A 507 -10.86 0.92 -7.53
N PRO A 508 -11.49 -0.03 -8.24
CA PRO A 508 -11.49 -1.43 -7.85
C PRO A 508 -10.07 -2.00 -7.71
N GLY A 509 -9.73 -2.45 -6.51
CA GLY A 509 -8.44 -3.06 -6.18
C GLY A 509 -8.55 -4.34 -5.34
N GLY A 510 -9.70 -4.61 -4.70
CA GLY A 510 -9.96 -5.89 -4.04
C GLY A 510 -10.57 -6.91 -4.99
N HIS A 511 -10.11 -8.17 -4.94
CA HIS A 511 -10.62 -9.29 -5.73
C HIS A 511 -10.55 -9.08 -7.25
N ILE A 512 -9.37 -8.73 -7.75
CA ILE A 512 -9.14 -8.42 -9.16
C ILE A 512 -8.47 -9.58 -9.88
N LEU A 513 -9.19 -10.17 -10.85
CA LEU A 513 -8.65 -11.12 -11.80
C LEU A 513 -7.79 -10.40 -12.85
N SER A 514 -6.56 -10.85 -13.05
CA SER A 514 -5.68 -10.37 -14.12
C SER A 514 -4.67 -11.44 -14.55
N THR A 515 -3.82 -11.09 -15.51
CA THR A 515 -2.69 -11.91 -15.94
C THR A 515 -1.69 -12.13 -14.83
N TYR A 516 -0.90 -13.18 -14.94
CA TYR A 516 0.20 -13.52 -14.04
C TYR A 516 1.25 -14.27 -14.89
N PRO A 517 2.52 -14.41 -14.49
CA PRO A 517 3.51 -15.07 -15.33
C PRO A 517 3.05 -16.47 -15.76
N VAL A 518 3.36 -16.85 -16.99
CA VAL A 518 2.97 -18.15 -17.55
C VAL A 518 3.56 -19.28 -16.70
N THR A 519 4.78 -19.09 -16.20
CA THR A 519 5.49 -19.98 -15.28
C THR A 519 4.82 -20.14 -13.92
N LEU A 520 3.98 -19.19 -13.51
CA LEU A 520 3.28 -19.14 -12.23
C LEU A 520 1.76 -19.31 -12.36
N GLY A 521 1.28 -19.85 -13.49
CA GLY A 521 -0.14 -20.17 -13.67
C GLY A 521 -0.94 -19.23 -14.57
N SER A 522 -0.30 -18.27 -15.25
CA SER A 522 -0.88 -17.37 -16.26
C SER A 522 -1.92 -16.35 -15.76
N TYR A 523 -2.69 -16.64 -14.72
CA TYR A 523 -3.71 -15.74 -14.19
C TYR A 523 -3.81 -15.88 -12.67
N ALA A 524 -4.13 -14.77 -12.01
CA ALA A 524 -4.34 -14.72 -10.58
C ALA A 524 -5.42 -13.71 -10.19
N VAL A 525 -6.02 -13.92 -9.02
CA VAL A 525 -6.91 -12.97 -8.35
C VAL A 525 -6.15 -12.37 -7.18
N LEU A 526 -5.85 -11.07 -7.26
CA LEU A 526 -5.13 -10.34 -6.23
C LEU A 526 -6.01 -9.25 -5.61
N SER A 527 -5.71 -8.89 -4.36
CA SER A 527 -6.29 -7.74 -3.66
C SER A 527 -5.22 -6.77 -3.20
N GLY A 528 -5.38 -5.50 -3.54
CA GLY A 528 -4.45 -4.44 -3.16
C GLY A 528 -4.76 -3.10 -3.81
N THR A 529 -4.30 -2.01 -3.19
CA THR A 529 -4.22 -0.70 -3.89
C THR A 529 -3.32 -0.77 -5.12
N SER A 530 -2.43 -1.77 -5.17
CA SER A 530 -1.65 -2.17 -6.33
C SER A 530 -2.46 -2.53 -7.57
N MET A 531 -3.70 -3.02 -7.42
CA MET A 531 -4.61 -3.35 -8.52
C MET A 531 -5.52 -2.17 -8.88
N ALA A 532 -5.86 -1.32 -7.90
CA ALA A 532 -6.62 -0.10 -8.12
C ALA A 532 -5.83 0.90 -8.98
N CYS A 533 -4.55 1.09 -8.68
CA CYS A 533 -3.66 2.04 -9.34
C CYS A 533 -3.55 1.86 -10.88
N PRO A 534 -3.27 0.66 -11.44
CA PRO A 534 -3.23 0.46 -12.89
C PRO A 534 -4.58 0.70 -13.57
N LEU A 535 -5.70 0.36 -12.93
CA LEU A 535 -7.02 0.65 -13.47
C LEU A 535 -7.23 2.18 -13.57
N ALA A 536 -6.78 2.94 -12.58
CA ALA A 536 -6.78 4.40 -12.64
C ALA A 536 -5.92 4.92 -13.81
N ALA A 537 -4.70 4.41 -13.99
CA ALA A 537 -3.83 4.79 -15.11
C ALA A 537 -4.50 4.53 -16.48
N ALA A 538 -5.19 3.40 -16.61
CA ALA A 538 -5.96 3.08 -17.82
C ALA A 538 -7.15 4.03 -18.02
N ILE A 539 -7.87 4.40 -16.95
CA ILE A 539 -8.93 5.41 -17.00
C ILE A 539 -8.38 6.76 -17.47
N PHE A 540 -7.24 7.21 -16.94
CA PHE A 540 -6.55 8.44 -17.40
C PHE A 540 -6.26 8.38 -18.91
N ALA A 541 -5.79 7.24 -19.42
CA ALA A 541 -5.57 7.06 -20.86
C ALA A 541 -6.86 7.16 -21.68
N LEU A 542 -7.93 6.51 -21.24
CA LEU A 542 -9.22 6.53 -21.94
C LEU A 542 -9.82 7.94 -21.98
N ILE A 543 -9.88 8.63 -20.83
CA ILE A 543 -10.44 9.99 -20.77
C ILE A 543 -9.58 10.96 -21.58
N SER A 544 -8.25 10.77 -21.64
CA SER A 544 -7.36 11.62 -22.46
C SER A 544 -7.69 11.54 -23.96
N ASN A 545 -8.12 10.37 -24.46
CA ASN A 545 -8.55 10.22 -25.85
C ASN A 545 -9.84 10.99 -26.16
N VAL A 546 -10.77 11.07 -25.20
CA VAL A 546 -12.03 11.80 -25.36
C VAL A 546 -11.79 13.30 -25.24
N ARG A 547 -11.07 13.73 -24.21
CA ARG A 547 -10.85 15.14 -23.88
C ARG A 547 -9.75 15.80 -24.73
N GLY A 548 -8.85 15.02 -25.32
CA GLY A 548 -7.74 15.52 -26.13
C GLY A 548 -6.62 16.19 -25.30
N THR A 549 -6.51 15.88 -24.01
CA THR A 549 -5.51 16.45 -23.09
C THR A 549 -4.94 15.37 -22.18
N LEU A 550 -3.66 15.55 -21.81
CA LEU A 550 -2.97 14.77 -20.78
C LEU A 550 -2.57 15.66 -19.58
N ASP A 551 -3.11 16.89 -19.50
CA ASP A 551 -2.83 17.78 -18.38
C ASP A 551 -3.18 17.11 -17.04
N PRO A 552 -2.21 16.89 -16.14
CA PRO A 552 -2.45 16.12 -14.93
C PRO A 552 -3.47 16.76 -13.99
N ASN A 553 -3.52 18.09 -13.91
CA ASN A 553 -4.46 18.78 -13.03
C ASN A 553 -5.87 18.67 -13.61
N GLU A 554 -6.07 18.92 -14.91
CA GLU A 554 -7.38 18.81 -15.54
C GLU A 554 -7.94 17.39 -15.40
N LEU A 555 -7.14 16.35 -15.70
CA LEU A 555 -7.56 14.96 -15.58
C LEU A 555 -7.88 14.58 -14.12
N GLN A 556 -7.03 14.97 -13.17
CA GLN A 556 -7.26 14.69 -11.74
C GLN A 556 -8.51 15.44 -11.23
N HIS A 557 -8.69 16.71 -11.59
CA HIS A 557 -9.80 17.53 -11.13
C HIS A 557 -11.14 17.02 -11.69
N VAL A 558 -11.21 16.71 -12.99
CA VAL A 558 -12.46 16.21 -13.59
C VAL A 558 -12.83 14.83 -13.05
N LEU A 559 -11.84 13.94 -12.84
CA LEU A 559 -12.07 12.66 -12.20
C LEU A 559 -12.56 12.85 -10.76
N ALA A 560 -11.89 13.68 -9.96
CA ALA A 560 -12.30 13.98 -8.59
C ALA A 560 -13.74 14.52 -8.55
N THR A 561 -14.06 15.44 -9.46
CA THR A 561 -15.35 16.13 -9.51
C THR A 561 -16.51 15.22 -9.90
N THR A 562 -16.24 14.17 -10.68
CA THR A 562 -17.26 13.22 -11.20
C THR A 562 -17.28 11.87 -10.48
N SER A 563 -16.33 11.62 -9.59
CA SER A 563 -16.28 10.40 -8.77
C SER A 563 -17.51 10.28 -7.87
N ASN A 564 -17.84 9.04 -7.52
CA ASN A 564 -18.96 8.72 -6.64
C ASN A 564 -18.48 8.46 -5.20
N PRO A 565 -18.83 9.31 -4.22
CA PRO A 565 -18.58 9.05 -2.80
C PRO A 565 -19.40 7.83 -2.32
N ASN A 566 -18.70 6.81 -1.82
CA ASN A 566 -19.35 5.62 -1.29
C ASN A 566 -19.72 5.79 0.20
N LEU A 567 -20.67 4.98 0.66
CA LEU A 567 -20.96 4.85 2.10
C LEU A 567 -19.77 4.23 2.84
N HIS A 568 -19.67 4.54 4.13
CA HIS A 568 -18.68 3.93 5.01
C HIS A 568 -19.05 2.47 5.26
N ASN A 569 -18.08 1.58 5.09
CA ASN A 569 -18.18 0.16 5.40
C ASN A 569 -16.91 -0.23 6.18
N ASP A 570 -17.08 -0.94 7.30
CA ASP A 570 -15.99 -1.33 8.21
C ASP A 570 -15.36 -2.70 7.87
N GLY A 571 -15.74 -3.28 6.74
CA GLY A 571 -15.42 -4.66 6.34
C GLY A 571 -16.51 -5.67 6.67
N THR A 572 -17.52 -5.29 7.44
CA THR A 572 -18.61 -6.17 7.87
C THR A 572 -20.00 -5.54 7.74
N THR A 573 -20.10 -4.23 8.00
CA THR A 573 -21.35 -3.48 8.09
C THR A 573 -21.21 -2.19 7.29
N THR A 574 -22.23 -1.87 6.48
CA THR A 574 -22.36 -0.57 5.82
C THR A 574 -23.19 0.38 6.68
N TYR A 575 -22.65 1.57 6.93
CA TYR A 575 -23.29 2.63 7.70
C TYR A 575 -23.96 3.66 6.77
N PRO A 576 -25.07 4.30 7.20
CA PRO A 576 -25.80 5.27 6.38
C PRO A 576 -25.12 6.66 6.35
N VAL A 577 -23.79 6.70 6.30
CA VAL A 577 -22.94 7.89 6.24
C VAL A 577 -21.86 7.69 5.18
N LEU A 578 -21.42 8.76 4.51
CA LEU A 578 -20.34 8.66 3.52
C LEU A 578 -19.02 8.28 4.18
N ALA A 579 -18.21 7.50 3.46
CA ALA A 579 -16.85 7.18 3.85
C ALA A 579 -16.01 8.46 4.00
N PRO A 580 -15.13 8.54 5.01
CA PRO A 580 -14.26 9.69 5.19
C PRO A 580 -13.43 9.97 3.94
N VAL A 581 -13.22 11.25 3.61
CA VAL A 581 -12.33 11.65 2.50
C VAL A 581 -10.90 11.13 2.73
N ALA A 582 -10.44 11.05 3.98
CA ALA A 582 -9.17 10.44 4.33
C ALA A 582 -9.04 8.94 3.95
N GLN A 583 -10.16 8.25 3.69
CA GLN A 583 -10.18 6.84 3.28
C GLN A 583 -10.25 6.67 1.75
N VAL A 584 -11.12 7.44 1.06
CA VAL A 584 -11.45 7.22 -0.36
C VAL A 584 -11.23 8.42 -1.27
N GLY A 585 -10.76 9.54 -0.73
CA GLY A 585 -10.62 10.79 -1.47
C GLY A 585 -11.97 11.25 -2.01
N SER A 586 -12.05 11.43 -3.33
CA SER A 586 -13.28 11.82 -4.03
C SER A 586 -14.25 10.64 -4.27
N GLY A 587 -13.85 9.42 -3.91
CA GLY A 587 -14.64 8.21 -4.14
C GLY A 587 -14.31 7.47 -5.44
N LEU A 588 -15.20 6.57 -5.84
CA LEU A 588 -15.04 5.64 -6.96
C LEU A 588 -15.11 6.38 -8.30
N MET A 589 -14.03 6.34 -9.07
CA MET A 589 -13.93 7.00 -10.38
C MET A 589 -15.03 6.58 -11.35
N GLN A 590 -15.60 7.55 -12.07
CA GLN A 590 -16.61 7.33 -13.12
C GLN A 590 -16.06 7.83 -14.46
N ALA A 591 -15.42 6.95 -15.22
CA ALA A 591 -14.63 7.29 -16.40
C ALA A 591 -15.44 7.96 -17.50
N TYR A 592 -16.66 7.48 -17.77
CA TYR A 592 -17.53 8.05 -18.80
C TYR A 592 -18.01 9.45 -18.43
N ASP A 593 -18.44 9.63 -17.18
CA ASP A 593 -18.86 10.94 -16.68
C ASP A 593 -17.69 11.94 -16.72
N ALA A 594 -16.49 11.55 -16.30
CA ALA A 594 -15.28 12.37 -16.40
C ALA A 594 -14.89 12.75 -17.84
N ALA A 595 -15.05 11.82 -18.77
CA ALA A 595 -14.71 12.02 -20.18
C ALA A 595 -15.58 13.08 -20.85
N TYR A 596 -16.87 13.15 -20.48
CA TYR A 596 -17.86 14.02 -21.11
C TYR A 596 -18.29 15.23 -20.28
N ALA A 597 -17.82 15.35 -19.04
CA ALA A 597 -18.06 16.52 -18.21
C ALA A 597 -17.59 17.81 -18.92
N THR A 598 -18.52 18.75 -19.02
CA THR A 598 -18.33 20.10 -19.57
C THR A 598 -18.05 21.13 -18.47
N THR A 599 -18.23 20.76 -17.22
CA THR A 599 -17.84 21.57 -16.06
C THR A 599 -16.43 21.19 -15.59
N LEU A 600 -15.57 22.20 -15.44
CA LEU A 600 -14.25 22.05 -14.82
C LEU A 600 -14.15 22.85 -13.53
N LEU A 601 -13.66 22.22 -12.47
CA LEU A 601 -13.31 22.89 -11.22
C LEU A 601 -11.81 23.20 -11.18
N SER A 602 -11.46 24.35 -10.62
CA SER A 602 -10.06 24.80 -10.52
C SER A 602 -9.22 24.01 -9.50
N VAL A 603 -9.84 23.15 -8.70
CA VAL A 603 -9.21 22.32 -7.66
C VAL A 603 -9.87 20.95 -7.62
N SER A 604 -9.13 19.92 -7.15
CA SER A 604 -9.67 18.59 -6.89
C SER A 604 -10.24 18.41 -5.48
N SER A 605 -9.88 19.29 -4.54
CA SER A 605 -10.30 19.20 -3.14
C SER A 605 -10.05 20.50 -2.37
N LEU A 606 -10.63 20.61 -1.17
CA LEU A 606 -10.48 21.74 -0.24
C LEU A 606 -9.91 21.25 1.11
N ALA A 607 -8.64 21.54 1.39
CA ALA A 607 -7.98 21.17 2.65
C ALA A 607 -7.93 22.36 3.61
N TYR A 608 -8.65 22.27 4.73
CA TYR A 608 -8.81 23.35 5.72
C TYR A 608 -7.72 23.39 6.79
N ASN A 609 -6.81 22.41 6.80
CA ASN A 609 -5.78 22.22 7.81
C ASN A 609 -6.35 21.91 9.21
N ASP A 610 -5.50 21.98 10.24
CA ASP A 610 -5.86 21.84 11.66
C ASP A 610 -6.40 23.13 12.28
N THR A 611 -6.78 23.09 13.56
CA THR A 611 -7.43 24.24 14.22
C THR A 611 -6.48 25.42 14.39
N ASP A 612 -5.19 25.16 14.60
CA ASP A 612 -4.17 26.22 14.79
C ASP A 612 -3.83 26.92 13.48
N ASN A 613 -3.85 26.19 12.36
CA ASN A 613 -3.53 26.70 11.03
C ASN A 613 -4.76 26.77 10.12
N LEU A 614 -5.96 26.89 10.71
CA LEU A 614 -7.24 26.84 10.01
C LEU A 614 -7.29 27.91 8.91
N VAL A 615 -7.47 27.46 7.66
CA VAL A 615 -7.76 28.34 6.53
C VAL A 615 -9.27 28.42 6.36
N ASP A 616 -9.94 29.23 7.18
CA ASP A 616 -11.41 29.19 7.34
C ASP A 616 -12.22 29.38 6.03
N THR A 617 -11.65 30.05 5.03
CA THR A 617 -12.29 30.32 3.74
C THR A 617 -11.35 29.93 2.60
N LEU A 618 -11.80 28.98 1.79
CA LEU A 618 -11.15 28.57 0.54
C LEU A 618 -12.06 28.94 -0.64
N ASN A 619 -11.53 28.90 -1.85
CA ASN A 619 -12.34 29.13 -3.05
C ASN A 619 -12.03 28.10 -4.13
N PHE A 620 -12.99 27.94 -5.03
CA PHE A 620 -12.81 27.24 -6.29
C PHE A 620 -13.56 27.95 -7.40
N THR A 621 -13.12 27.75 -8.64
CA THR A 621 -13.75 28.34 -9.83
C THR A 621 -14.40 27.24 -10.65
N ILE A 622 -15.65 27.49 -11.03
CA ILE A 622 -16.44 26.67 -11.95
C ILE A 622 -16.25 27.25 -13.34
N THR A 623 -15.76 26.43 -14.28
CA THR A 623 -15.60 26.79 -15.69
C THR A 623 -16.58 25.97 -16.53
N ASN A 624 -17.43 26.63 -17.32
CA ASN A 624 -18.32 25.95 -18.26
C ASN A 624 -17.65 25.88 -19.64
N THR A 625 -17.16 24.70 -20.01
CA THR A 625 -16.57 24.42 -21.33
C THR A 625 -17.58 23.98 -22.38
N GLY A 626 -18.87 23.88 -22.00
CA GLY A 626 -19.97 23.54 -22.88
C GLY A 626 -20.37 24.67 -23.84
N THR A 627 -21.45 24.42 -24.59
CA THR A 627 -21.96 25.36 -25.61
C THR A 627 -23.19 26.14 -25.18
N GLU A 628 -23.81 25.75 -24.05
CA GLU A 628 -25.00 26.38 -23.48
C GLU A 628 -24.73 26.84 -22.05
N GLU A 629 -25.51 27.81 -21.56
CA GLU A 629 -25.41 28.25 -20.17
C GLU A 629 -25.78 27.11 -19.22
N VAL A 630 -24.97 26.91 -18.18
CA VAL A 630 -25.22 25.91 -17.14
C VAL A 630 -25.48 26.62 -15.83
N THR A 631 -26.60 26.30 -15.19
CA THR A 631 -26.89 26.76 -13.84
C THR A 631 -26.58 25.64 -12.85
N TYR A 632 -25.76 25.95 -11.85
CA TYR A 632 -25.35 25.05 -10.78
C TYR A 632 -26.13 25.39 -9.52
N ASN A 633 -26.78 24.40 -8.92
CA ASN A 633 -27.32 24.52 -7.57
C ASN A 633 -26.30 23.88 -6.61
N LEU A 634 -25.76 24.69 -5.71
CA LEU A 634 -24.71 24.28 -4.80
C LEU A 634 -25.28 23.94 -3.43
N SER A 635 -24.77 22.86 -2.85
CA SER A 635 -25.04 22.42 -1.48
C SER A 635 -23.79 21.72 -0.94
N TYR A 636 -23.91 21.09 0.22
CA TYR A 636 -22.89 20.19 0.73
C TYR A 636 -23.54 18.96 1.37
N VAL A 637 -22.77 17.88 1.46
CA VAL A 637 -23.09 16.66 2.21
C VAL A 637 -21.88 16.29 3.05
N SER A 638 -22.10 15.71 4.21
CA SER A 638 -21.02 15.39 5.14
C SER A 638 -20.63 13.91 5.07
N ALA A 639 -19.38 13.63 5.40
CA ALA A 639 -18.83 12.28 5.55
C ALA A 639 -18.44 12.01 7.00
N ALA A 640 -18.32 10.74 7.37
CA ALA A 640 -18.03 10.34 8.74
C ALA A 640 -16.77 11.03 9.27
N THR A 641 -16.83 11.48 10.53
CA THR A 641 -15.67 12.02 11.23
C THR A 641 -14.96 10.88 11.93
N GLY A 642 -13.66 10.72 11.65
CA GLY A 642 -12.81 9.71 12.28
C GLY A 642 -11.99 10.31 13.41
N TYR A 643 -12.03 9.71 14.60
CA TYR A 643 -11.22 10.13 15.73
C TYR A 643 -9.85 9.45 15.67
N THR A 644 -8.77 10.23 15.65
CA THR A 644 -7.40 9.70 15.54
C THR A 644 -6.99 8.98 16.81
N PHE A 645 -7.35 9.52 17.98
CA PHE A 645 -7.01 8.96 19.28
C PHE A 645 -8.25 8.61 20.10
N SER A 646 -8.17 7.57 20.92
CA SER A 646 -9.18 7.23 21.92
C SER A 646 -8.77 7.69 23.32
N ASN A 647 -7.79 7.04 23.94
CA ASN A 647 -7.23 7.38 25.26
C ASN A 647 -5.70 7.18 25.32
N ASP A 648 -5.04 7.13 24.17
CA ASP A 648 -3.60 6.87 24.03
C ASP A 648 -2.97 7.93 23.09
N ILE A 649 -1.64 8.02 23.09
CA ILE A 649 -0.85 8.90 22.21
C ILE A 649 -0.60 8.30 20.82
N TYR A 650 -0.94 7.03 20.64
CA TYR A 650 -0.86 6.33 19.36
C TYR A 650 -2.18 6.42 18.60
N PRO A 651 -2.16 6.71 17.29
CA PRO A 651 -3.38 6.65 16.48
C PRO A 651 -4.04 5.27 16.59
N ASP A 652 -5.37 5.26 16.73
CA ASP A 652 -6.15 4.04 16.85
C ASP A 652 -6.04 3.20 15.57
N LEU A 653 -5.87 1.89 15.74
CA LEU A 653 -5.99 0.93 14.64
C LEU A 653 -7.42 0.93 14.09
N LEU A 654 -7.60 0.54 12.83
CA LEU A 654 -8.91 0.58 12.14
C LEU A 654 -10.07 0.00 12.97
N THR A 655 -9.84 -1.09 13.71
CA THR A 655 -10.85 -1.76 14.55
C THR A 655 -11.29 -0.96 15.78
N ALA A 656 -10.54 0.07 16.16
CA ALA A 656 -10.77 0.92 17.32
C ALA A 656 -11.12 2.37 16.97
N ILE A 657 -11.01 2.76 15.69
CA ILE A 657 -11.42 4.10 15.25
C ILE A 657 -12.91 4.27 15.51
N GLU A 658 -13.23 5.31 16.27
CA GLU A 658 -14.60 5.76 16.43
C GLU A 658 -14.97 6.63 15.22
N PHE A 659 -16.14 6.35 14.65
CA PHE A 659 -16.75 7.16 13.62
C PHE A 659 -18.08 7.70 14.12
N ASP A 660 -18.33 8.99 13.89
CA ASP A 660 -19.62 9.59 14.18
C ASP A 660 -20.08 10.56 13.07
N GLU A 661 -21.26 11.14 13.30
CA GLU A 661 -21.91 12.12 12.43
C GLU A 661 -21.62 13.57 12.85
N SER A 662 -20.50 13.83 13.54
CA SER A 662 -20.09 15.17 13.96
C SER A 662 -19.44 15.91 12.79
N PHE A 663 -20.24 16.68 12.06
CA PHE A 663 -19.82 17.33 10.81
C PHE A 663 -19.53 18.82 10.93
N ALA A 664 -18.71 19.34 10.00
CA ALA A 664 -18.57 20.78 9.82
C ALA A 664 -19.86 21.42 9.26
N THR A 665 -20.08 22.69 9.58
CA THR A 665 -21.06 23.53 8.88
C THR A 665 -20.36 24.28 7.77
N ILE A 666 -20.96 24.33 6.58
CA ILE A 666 -20.41 25.00 5.41
C ILE A 666 -21.29 26.19 5.04
N GLU A 667 -20.66 27.34 4.82
CA GLU A 667 -21.27 28.53 4.22
C GLU A 667 -20.70 28.75 2.82
N LEU A 668 -21.58 28.86 1.82
CA LEU A 668 -21.21 29.10 0.44
C LEU A 668 -21.54 30.55 0.07
N SER A 669 -20.63 31.24 -0.63
CA SER A 669 -20.89 32.61 -1.12
C SER A 669 -22.11 32.70 -2.03
N GLU A 670 -22.39 31.62 -2.77
CA GLU A 670 -23.55 31.46 -3.64
C GLU A 670 -24.12 30.05 -3.48
N SER A 671 -25.44 29.93 -3.36
CA SER A 671 -26.15 28.65 -3.41
C SER A 671 -26.61 28.28 -4.81
N LYS A 672 -26.54 29.24 -5.75
CA LYS A 672 -26.94 29.06 -7.14
C LYS A 672 -26.17 30.03 -8.04
N VAL A 673 -25.54 29.51 -9.07
CA VAL A 673 -24.80 30.34 -10.05
C VAL A 673 -25.09 29.89 -11.47
N ALA A 674 -25.28 30.85 -12.38
CA ALA A 674 -25.40 30.59 -13.81
C ALA A 674 -24.09 30.98 -14.50
N VAL A 675 -23.50 30.04 -15.24
CA VAL A 675 -22.22 30.22 -15.91
C VAL A 675 -22.43 30.07 -17.42
N PRO A 676 -22.34 31.18 -18.19
CA PRO A 676 -22.41 31.14 -19.64
C PRO A 676 -21.32 30.25 -20.28
N PRO A 677 -21.48 29.83 -21.54
CA PRO A 677 -20.46 29.10 -22.29
C PRO A 677 -19.12 29.84 -22.29
N GLY A 678 -18.05 29.13 -21.94
CA GLY A 678 -16.68 29.67 -21.86
C GLY A 678 -16.46 30.69 -20.74
N ALA A 679 -17.44 30.88 -19.85
CA ALA A 679 -17.30 31.75 -18.68
C ALA A 679 -16.93 30.96 -17.42
N GLU A 680 -16.56 31.71 -16.39
CA GLU A 680 -16.13 31.20 -15.10
C GLU A 680 -16.91 31.90 -13.97
N ALA A 681 -17.11 31.19 -12.86
CA ALA A 681 -17.61 31.76 -11.62
C ALA A 681 -16.86 31.19 -10.41
N THR A 682 -16.44 32.08 -9.51
CA THR A 682 -15.74 31.71 -8.27
C THR A 682 -16.72 31.58 -7.12
N ILE A 683 -16.58 30.51 -6.34
CA ILE A 683 -17.36 30.22 -5.14
C ILE A 683 -16.40 30.24 -3.96
N GLU A 684 -16.71 31.03 -2.93
CA GLU A 684 -16.03 30.97 -1.64
C GLU A 684 -16.78 29.97 -0.75
N VAL A 685 -16.00 29.16 -0.03
CA VAL A 685 -16.47 28.10 0.85
C VAL A 685 -15.85 28.37 2.22
N THR A 686 -16.68 28.77 3.16
CA THR A 686 -16.27 29.01 4.55
C THR A 686 -16.66 27.81 5.41
N VAL A 687 -15.71 27.29 6.18
CA VAL A 687 -15.93 26.17 7.09
C VAL A 687 -16.08 26.65 8.53
N LYS A 688 -17.05 26.07 9.24
CA LYS A 688 -17.05 26.05 10.70
C LYS A 688 -16.84 24.60 11.15
N PRO A 689 -15.65 24.25 11.71
CA PRO A 689 -15.38 22.91 12.22
C PRO A 689 -16.40 22.47 13.30
N PRO A 690 -16.65 21.16 13.45
CA PRO A 690 -17.53 20.65 14.51
C PRO A 690 -16.97 20.94 15.91
N GLU A 691 -17.86 21.19 16.87
CA GLU A 691 -17.50 21.38 18.29
C GLU A 691 -17.38 20.01 18.99
N ILE A 692 -16.23 19.36 18.84
CA ILE A 692 -15.91 18.02 19.35
C ILE A 692 -14.58 18.00 20.10
N ASP A 693 -14.23 16.86 20.70
CA ASP A 693 -13.03 16.72 21.51
C ASP A 693 -11.74 16.83 20.68
N ALA A 694 -11.14 18.03 20.70
CA ALA A 694 -9.90 18.36 20.01
C ALA A 694 -8.68 17.53 20.46
N SER A 695 -8.68 16.99 21.69
CA SER A 695 -7.57 16.17 22.18
C SER A 695 -7.48 14.81 21.47
N ARG A 696 -8.56 14.39 20.81
CA ARG A 696 -8.62 13.16 20.03
C ARG A 696 -8.22 13.33 18.55
N LEU A 697 -7.79 14.54 18.19
CA LEU A 697 -7.43 14.97 16.84
C LEU A 697 -8.41 14.47 15.74
N PRO A 698 -9.72 14.77 15.82
CA PRO A 698 -10.69 14.25 14.86
C PRO A 698 -10.50 14.81 13.45
N VAL A 699 -10.62 13.95 12.45
CA VAL A 699 -10.57 14.32 11.03
C VAL A 699 -12.00 14.35 10.48
N TYR A 700 -12.51 15.56 10.22
CA TYR A 700 -13.83 15.76 9.64
C TYR A 700 -13.74 15.95 8.13
N SER A 701 -14.77 15.54 7.40
CA SER A 701 -14.79 15.66 5.94
C SER A 701 -16.21 15.70 5.35
N GLY A 702 -16.29 15.98 4.06
CA GLY A 702 -17.53 15.95 3.29
C GLY A 702 -17.29 16.38 1.86
N TYR A 703 -18.37 16.74 1.17
CA TYR A 703 -18.34 17.12 -0.25
C TYR A 703 -19.23 18.34 -0.48
N ILE A 704 -18.73 19.33 -1.22
CA ILE A 704 -19.56 20.35 -1.85
C ILE A 704 -20.23 19.72 -3.06
N THR A 705 -21.55 19.80 -3.17
CA THR A 705 -22.30 19.19 -4.28
C THR A 705 -22.76 20.25 -5.26
N LEU A 706 -22.63 19.97 -6.56
CA LEU A 706 -23.08 20.85 -7.63
C LEU A 706 -24.00 20.07 -8.56
N ASN A 707 -25.29 20.40 -8.52
CA ASN A 707 -26.30 19.84 -9.42
C ASN A 707 -26.55 20.81 -10.56
N ALA A 708 -26.15 20.42 -11.76
CA ALA A 708 -26.14 21.28 -12.94
C ALA A 708 -27.35 21.05 -13.84
N THR A 709 -27.84 22.09 -14.51
CA THR A 709 -29.00 22.00 -15.41
C THR A 709 -28.77 21.18 -16.68
N ASN A 710 -27.51 20.88 -17.01
CA ASN A 710 -27.12 19.97 -18.10
C ASN A 710 -27.18 18.48 -17.69
N GLY A 711 -27.52 18.17 -16.43
CA GLY A 711 -27.64 16.80 -15.92
C GLY A 711 -26.40 16.29 -15.18
N GLU A 712 -25.31 17.08 -15.14
CA GLU A 712 -24.13 16.73 -14.35
C GLU A 712 -24.44 16.82 -12.84
N ASN A 713 -24.04 15.78 -12.10
CA ASN A 713 -24.07 15.76 -10.63
C ASN A 713 -22.63 15.62 -10.16
N LEU A 714 -22.11 16.67 -9.57
CA LEU A 714 -20.68 16.80 -9.29
C LEU A 714 -20.44 16.95 -7.79
N SER A 715 -19.26 16.55 -7.34
CA SER A 715 -18.87 16.68 -5.93
C SER A 715 -17.42 17.13 -5.78
N LEU A 716 -17.13 18.01 -4.82
CA LEU A 716 -15.79 18.47 -4.48
C LEU A 716 -15.49 18.13 -3.03
N PRO A 717 -14.57 17.19 -2.74
CA PRO A 717 -14.27 16.79 -1.37
C PRO A 717 -13.61 17.92 -0.57
N TYR A 718 -13.96 17.99 0.71
CA TYR A 718 -13.29 18.84 1.68
C TYR A 718 -12.91 18.05 2.94
N GLN A 719 -11.86 18.51 3.63
CA GLN A 719 -11.34 17.88 4.84
C GLN A 719 -10.70 18.93 5.76
N GLY A 720 -10.81 18.72 7.06
CA GLY A 720 -10.01 19.43 8.06
C GLY A 720 -9.83 18.62 9.34
N ILE A 721 -9.05 19.16 10.27
CA ILE A 721 -8.68 18.49 11.52
C ILE A 721 -9.10 19.38 12.70
N VAL A 722 -9.85 18.82 13.65
CA VAL A 722 -10.12 19.50 14.93
C VAL A 722 -8.99 19.17 15.90
N GLY A 723 -8.39 20.19 16.51
CA GLY A 723 -7.20 20.04 17.35
C GLY A 723 -5.93 20.60 16.70
N SER A 724 -4.81 20.40 17.38
CA SER A 724 -3.51 20.95 17.04
C SER A 724 -2.55 19.82 16.66
N LEU A 725 -2.10 19.82 15.40
CA LEU A 725 -1.01 18.96 14.96
C LEU A 725 0.31 19.35 15.64
N HIS A 726 0.46 20.64 15.97
CA HIS A 726 1.61 21.16 16.70
C HIS A 726 1.68 20.62 18.14
N ASP A 727 0.57 20.66 18.89
CA ASP A 727 0.57 20.22 20.29
C ASP A 727 0.46 18.68 20.45
N THR A 728 0.39 17.93 19.34
CA THR A 728 0.31 16.47 19.36
C THR A 728 1.66 15.87 19.75
N THR A 729 1.65 14.96 20.73
CA THR A 729 2.85 14.20 21.12
C THR A 729 3.34 13.35 19.95
N VAL A 730 4.60 13.54 19.56
CA VAL A 730 5.28 12.83 18.48
C VAL A 730 6.22 11.74 18.98
N LEU A 731 6.73 11.84 20.21
CA LEU A 731 7.68 10.89 20.79
C LEU A 731 7.13 10.28 22.10
N ASP A 732 6.89 8.97 22.07
CA ASP A 732 6.53 8.19 23.27
C ASP A 732 7.75 8.02 24.18
N GLY A 733 8.89 7.66 23.58
CA GLY A 733 10.12 7.51 24.34
C GLY A 733 11.33 7.08 23.53
N ALA A 734 12.44 6.98 24.25
CA ALA A 734 13.67 6.41 23.73
C ALA A 734 14.37 5.60 24.82
N TYR A 735 15.00 4.50 24.42
CA TYR A 735 15.74 3.65 25.36
C TYR A 735 17.06 3.14 24.77
N LEU A 736 17.96 2.73 25.66
CA LEU A 736 19.25 2.17 25.29
C LEU A 736 19.09 0.67 25.04
N SER A 737 19.68 0.17 23.97
CA SER A 737 19.91 -1.25 23.71
C SER A 737 21.35 -1.47 23.21
N SER A 738 21.64 -2.66 22.68
CA SER A 738 22.95 -3.04 22.13
C SER A 738 22.79 -3.57 20.71
N THR A 739 23.72 -3.24 19.82
CA THR A 739 23.77 -3.85 18.48
C THR A 739 23.95 -5.36 18.49
N SER A 740 24.47 -5.91 19.60
CA SER A 740 24.61 -7.35 19.81
C SER A 740 23.30 -8.04 20.22
N ASP A 741 22.25 -7.28 20.54
CA ASP A 741 20.93 -7.82 20.87
C ASP A 741 20.04 -7.85 19.62
N PRO A 742 19.68 -9.04 19.10
CA PRO A 742 18.83 -9.16 17.93
C PRO A 742 17.37 -8.76 18.19
N ALA A 743 16.92 -8.67 19.45
CA ALA A 743 15.59 -8.19 19.80
C ALA A 743 15.58 -6.69 20.15
N ALA A 744 16.76 -6.07 20.25
CA ALA A 744 16.95 -4.69 20.69
C ALA A 744 16.19 -4.39 22.00
N GLU A 745 16.25 -5.28 23.00
CA GLU A 745 15.51 -5.11 24.25
C GLU A 745 16.09 -3.94 25.08
N PRO A 746 15.26 -3.26 25.90
CA PRO A 746 15.72 -2.18 26.75
C PRO A 746 16.76 -2.63 27.79
N ILE A 747 17.92 -1.98 27.78
CA ILE A 747 18.95 -2.11 28.81
C ILE A 747 18.58 -1.21 29.97
N THR A 748 18.19 -1.82 31.09
CA THR A 748 17.76 -1.14 32.32
C THR A 748 18.89 -0.95 33.35
N SER A 749 20.08 -1.51 33.07
CA SER A 749 21.25 -1.41 33.95
C SER A 749 22.04 -0.11 33.70
N GLU A 750 22.22 0.71 34.74
CA GLU A 750 23.02 1.95 34.66
C GLU A 750 24.56 1.73 34.65
N ASN A 751 25.01 0.48 34.71
CA ASN A 751 26.44 0.12 34.81
C ASN A 751 26.96 -0.63 33.59
N ILE A 752 26.24 -0.58 32.46
CA ILE A 752 26.76 -1.18 31.23
C ILE A 752 27.94 -0.37 30.71
N THR A 753 28.97 -1.08 30.22
CA THR A 753 30.14 -0.48 29.58
C THR A 753 30.26 -1.02 28.17
N PHE A 754 30.29 -0.12 27.19
CA PHE A 754 30.56 -0.44 25.79
C PHE A 754 32.02 -0.16 25.48
N ILE A 755 32.69 -1.13 24.88
CA ILE A 755 34.10 -1.00 24.47
C ILE A 755 34.10 -0.66 22.98
N LEU A 756 34.30 0.61 22.66
CA LEU A 756 34.18 1.15 21.32
C LEU A 756 35.51 1.03 20.56
N PRO A 757 35.49 0.55 19.30
CA PRO A 757 36.69 0.51 18.49
C PRO A 757 37.05 1.93 18.03
N ARG A 758 38.19 2.48 18.48
CA ARG A 758 38.60 3.81 18.02
C ARG A 758 39.12 3.78 16.57
N TYR A 759 39.66 2.63 16.15
CA TYR A 759 40.28 2.40 14.83
C TYR A 759 40.17 0.94 14.30
N SER A 760 39.41 0.05 14.97
CA SER A 760 39.37 -1.41 14.70
C SER A 760 38.10 -1.85 13.96
N SER A 761 38.19 -2.94 13.18
CA SER A 761 37.12 -3.57 12.40
C SER A 761 36.48 -4.80 13.07
N THR A 762 36.68 -5.02 14.37
CA THR A 762 36.03 -6.12 15.10
C THR A 762 34.57 -5.78 15.41
N GLU A 763 33.66 -6.76 15.30
CA GLU A 763 32.24 -6.67 15.72
C GLU A 763 32.16 -6.32 17.21
N ALA A 764 32.13 -5.02 17.52
CA ALA A 764 31.91 -4.52 18.87
C ALA A 764 30.40 -4.35 19.09
N ALA A 765 29.93 -4.76 20.27
CA ALA A 765 28.62 -4.33 20.75
C ALA A 765 28.66 -2.80 20.91
N LEU A 766 27.83 -2.10 20.13
CA LEU A 766 27.70 -0.65 20.17
C LEU A 766 26.43 -0.27 20.94
N PRO A 767 26.44 0.86 21.68
CA PRO A 767 25.22 1.43 22.22
C PRO A 767 24.25 1.74 21.08
N LEU A 768 23.02 1.26 21.22
CA LEU A 768 21.93 1.44 20.26
C LEU A 768 20.87 2.33 20.91
N ALA A 769 20.53 3.47 20.31
CA ALA A 769 19.35 4.23 20.68
C ALA A 769 18.15 3.66 19.94
N VAL A 770 17.12 3.24 20.67
CA VAL A 770 15.82 2.87 20.12
C VAL A 770 14.86 4.01 20.38
N ILE A 771 14.16 4.46 19.33
CA ILE A 771 13.29 5.64 19.32
C ILE A 771 11.90 5.16 18.94
N SER A 772 10.89 5.54 19.73
CA SER A 772 9.50 5.21 19.48
C SER A 772 8.72 6.48 19.15
N LEU A 773 8.48 6.72 17.87
CA LEU A 773 7.63 7.82 17.42
C LEU A 773 6.17 7.37 17.37
N CYS A 774 5.31 8.00 18.18
CA CYS A 774 3.87 7.74 18.17
C CYS A 774 3.16 8.52 17.05
N PHE A 775 3.75 9.61 16.58
CA PHE A 775 3.29 10.40 15.44
C PHE A 775 4.46 10.81 14.53
N GLY A 776 4.18 11.45 13.38
CA GLY A 776 5.24 11.90 12.47
C GLY A 776 6.05 13.06 13.06
N SER A 777 7.36 13.10 12.79
CA SER A 777 8.21 14.24 13.16
C SER A 777 9.01 14.77 11.97
N PRO A 778 8.96 16.07 11.67
CA PRO A 778 9.78 16.67 10.62
C PRO A 778 11.29 16.65 10.94
N LEU A 779 11.67 16.52 12.22
CA LEU A 779 13.09 16.49 12.62
C LEU A 779 13.33 15.79 13.96
N VAL A 780 14.15 14.75 13.96
CA VAL A 780 14.60 14.05 15.18
C VAL A 780 16.09 14.28 15.44
N LYS A 781 16.40 14.88 16.59
CA LYS A 781 17.75 15.14 17.10
C LYS A 781 18.12 14.11 18.17
N ILE A 782 19.36 13.66 18.19
CA ILE A 782 19.87 12.65 19.11
C ILE A 782 21.21 13.16 19.63
N GLU A 783 21.17 13.76 20.80
CA GLU A 783 22.33 14.36 21.46
C GLU A 783 22.94 13.41 22.48
N VAL A 784 24.25 13.53 22.70
CA VAL A 784 24.95 12.84 23.79
C VAL A 784 25.13 13.79 24.96
N LEU A 785 24.63 13.41 26.14
CA LEU A 785 24.85 14.17 27.37
C LEU A 785 25.88 13.47 28.26
N SER A 786 26.85 14.22 28.79
CA SER A 786 27.77 13.71 29.81
C SER A 786 27.08 13.57 31.16
N VAL A 787 27.28 12.46 31.87
CA VAL A 787 26.74 12.26 33.23
C VAL A 787 27.74 12.76 34.28
N PRO A 788 27.38 13.72 35.16
CA PRO A 788 28.29 14.28 36.18
C PRO A 788 28.75 13.25 37.22
N GLY A 789 29.95 13.43 37.78
CA GLY A 789 30.44 12.66 38.93
C GLY A 789 31.19 11.36 38.59
N TYR A 790 31.43 11.10 37.31
CA TYR A 790 32.28 9.99 36.83
C TYR A 790 33.53 10.59 36.16
N GLY A 791 34.72 10.33 36.72
CA GLY A 791 35.99 10.94 36.28
C GLY A 791 36.16 12.45 36.62
N ASN A 792 37.14 13.11 36.00
CA ASN A 792 37.47 14.54 36.20
C ASN A 792 36.45 15.52 35.55
N SER A 793 35.15 15.22 35.60
CA SER A 793 34.08 16.05 34.99
C SER A 793 33.44 17.00 36.01
N THR A 794 33.19 18.24 35.59
CA THR A 794 32.54 19.30 36.37
C THR A 794 31.06 19.00 36.68
N ASN A 795 30.52 19.56 37.77
CA ASN A 795 29.21 19.29 38.39
C ASN A 795 27.92 19.53 37.54
N THR A 796 27.99 19.63 36.20
CA THR A 796 26.80 19.86 35.34
C THR A 796 26.83 18.96 34.11
N ALA A 797 25.70 18.34 33.79
CA ALA A 797 25.56 17.54 32.57
C ALA A 797 25.67 18.48 31.37
N LYS A 798 26.59 18.19 30.45
CA LYS A 798 26.84 19.02 29.26
C LYS A 798 26.49 18.23 28.01
N SER A 799 25.72 18.86 27.11
CA SER A 799 25.55 18.32 25.76
C SER A 799 26.87 18.37 25.01
N LEU A 800 27.24 17.23 24.41
CA LEU A 800 28.35 17.12 23.46
C LEU A 800 27.90 17.42 22.02
N GLY A 801 26.60 17.65 21.80
CA GLY A 801 26.00 17.79 20.47
C GLY A 801 25.40 16.47 19.96
N ASN A 802 24.94 16.48 18.71
CA ASN A 802 24.33 15.33 18.07
C ASN A 802 25.34 14.20 17.84
N ILE A 803 24.86 12.95 17.87
CA ILE A 803 25.61 11.82 17.33
C ILE A 803 25.77 11.97 15.82
N LEU A 804 26.75 11.26 15.27
CA LEU A 804 26.82 11.09 13.83
C LEU A 804 25.50 10.46 13.31
N GLY A 805 24.95 11.03 12.23
CA GLY A 805 23.67 10.60 11.64
C GLY A 805 22.42 11.32 12.10
N SER A 806 22.52 12.08 13.19
CA SER A 806 21.46 12.98 13.64
C SER A 806 21.82 14.43 13.33
N PRO A 807 20.91 15.31 12.87
CA PRO A 807 19.46 15.14 12.86
C PRO A 807 18.91 14.32 11.68
N LEU A 808 17.80 13.62 11.93
CA LEU A 808 17.05 12.80 10.97
C LEU A 808 15.78 13.55 10.54
N PRO A 809 15.62 13.90 9.26
CA PRO A 809 14.45 14.65 8.80
C PRO A 809 13.28 13.72 8.38
N TYR A 810 12.05 14.21 8.54
CA TYR A 810 10.81 13.63 8.00
C TYR A 810 10.62 12.14 8.31
N LEU A 811 10.59 11.80 9.60
CA LEU A 811 10.35 10.43 10.03
C LEU A 811 8.84 10.17 10.18
N PRO A 812 8.32 9.03 9.67
CA PRO A 812 6.95 8.59 9.95
C PRO A 812 6.79 8.18 11.41
N ARG A 813 5.55 7.89 11.81
CA ARG A 813 5.27 7.19 13.07
C ARG A 813 5.71 5.72 12.96
N ASP A 814 6.83 5.39 13.58
CA ASP A 814 7.40 4.04 13.61
C ASP A 814 8.46 3.95 14.73
N SER A 815 9.04 2.77 14.89
CA SER A 815 10.23 2.57 15.72
C SER A 815 11.51 2.62 14.87
N PHE A 816 12.47 3.43 15.32
CA PHE A 816 13.75 3.61 14.65
C PHE A 816 14.90 3.23 15.58
N THR A 817 16.00 2.75 14.99
CA THR A 817 17.21 2.45 15.74
C THR A 817 18.42 3.12 15.11
N ILE A 818 19.33 3.64 15.93
CA ILE A 818 20.61 4.17 15.49
C ILE A 818 21.71 3.76 16.48
N ASP A 819 22.79 3.19 15.96
CA ASP A 819 23.95 2.80 16.74
C ASP A 819 24.95 3.94 16.85
N TRP A 820 25.77 3.91 17.91
CA TRP A 820 26.74 4.97 18.15
C TRP A 820 28.12 4.41 18.50
N ASN A 821 29.12 4.74 17.67
CA ASN A 821 30.51 4.34 17.87
C ASN A 821 31.35 5.37 18.63
N GLY A 822 30.72 6.34 19.30
CA GLY A 822 31.39 7.41 20.04
C GLY A 822 31.60 8.70 19.25
N LYS A 823 31.28 8.70 17.94
CA LYS A 823 31.49 9.85 17.05
C LYS A 823 30.32 10.83 17.04
N LEU A 824 30.62 12.12 17.09
CA LEU A 824 29.68 13.23 17.09
C LEU A 824 29.47 13.77 15.67
N GLU A 825 28.41 14.57 15.49
CA GLU A 825 28.04 15.20 14.22
C GLU A 825 29.18 16.02 13.59
N ASP A 826 29.99 16.70 14.40
CA ASP A 826 31.15 17.49 13.95
C ASP A 826 32.36 16.63 13.54
N GLY A 827 32.23 15.30 13.63
CA GLY A 827 33.25 14.32 13.31
C GLY A 827 34.23 14.02 14.44
N SER A 828 34.14 14.71 15.58
CA SER A 828 34.94 14.43 16.77
C SER A 828 34.45 13.19 17.52
N PHE A 829 35.26 12.66 18.44
CA PHE A 829 34.89 11.52 19.29
C PHE A 829 34.68 11.97 20.73
N ALA A 830 33.62 11.47 21.37
CA ALA A 830 33.44 11.59 22.81
C ALA A 830 34.62 10.96 23.56
N ALA A 831 35.00 11.51 24.71
CA ALA A 831 36.03 10.89 25.56
C ALA A 831 35.51 9.60 26.20
N ALA A 832 36.39 8.76 26.74
CA ALA A 832 35.93 7.67 27.62
C ALA A 832 35.22 8.29 28.85
N GLY A 833 34.06 7.76 29.22
CA GLY A 833 33.21 8.38 30.22
C GLY A 833 31.81 7.81 30.26
N LYS A 834 30.96 8.38 31.13
CA LYS A 834 29.56 7.99 31.29
C LYS A 834 28.65 8.98 30.57
N TYR A 835 27.72 8.45 29.78
CA TYR A 835 26.87 9.19 28.85
C TYR A 835 25.43 8.67 28.87
N LEU A 836 24.51 9.44 28.31
CA LEU A 836 23.17 9.00 27.91
C LEU A 836 22.79 9.70 26.59
N PHE A 837 21.85 9.12 25.84
CA PHE A 837 21.27 9.79 24.69
C PHE A 837 20.08 10.64 25.13
N LYS A 838 20.00 11.86 24.61
CA LYS A 838 18.82 12.71 24.64
C LYS A 838 18.24 12.75 23.24
N VAL A 839 17.07 12.15 23.05
CA VAL A 839 16.32 12.18 21.80
C VAL A 839 15.32 13.32 21.89
N ALA A 840 15.28 14.18 20.89
CA ALA A 840 14.33 15.28 20.77
C ALA A 840 13.65 15.22 19.40
N ALA A 841 12.33 15.05 19.37
CA ALA A 841 11.53 15.00 18.15
C ALA A 841 10.70 16.28 18.03
N LEU A 842 10.86 17.00 16.91
CA LEU A 842 10.19 18.27 16.64
C LEU A 842 8.70 18.00 16.42
N HIS A 843 7.85 18.84 17.00
CA HIS A 843 6.42 18.86 16.73
C HIS A 843 6.11 19.25 15.28
N ILE A 844 4.96 18.85 14.76
CA ILE A 844 4.53 19.25 13.41
C ILE A 844 4.31 20.77 13.39
N PHE A 845 4.72 21.45 12.32
CA PHE A 845 4.75 22.92 12.21
C PHE A 845 5.66 23.66 13.22
N GLY A 846 6.44 22.95 14.03
CA GLY A 846 7.37 23.56 14.99
C GLY A 846 8.59 24.22 14.33
N ASP A 847 9.14 25.24 14.98
CA ASP A 847 10.41 25.88 14.68
C ASP A 847 11.57 25.06 15.26
N ALA A 848 12.41 24.51 14.37
CA ALA A 848 13.57 23.72 14.75
C ALA A 848 14.62 24.45 15.60
N ASN A 849 14.52 25.79 15.73
CA ASN A 849 15.36 26.61 16.59
C ASN A 849 14.80 26.81 18.01
N ASN A 850 13.53 26.49 18.25
CA ASN A 850 12.90 26.57 19.56
C ASN A 850 12.97 25.21 20.28
N THR A 851 13.66 25.15 21.43
CA THR A 851 13.83 23.89 22.16
C THR A 851 12.56 23.41 22.88
N ASP A 852 11.59 24.30 23.07
CA ASP A 852 10.34 23.99 23.78
C ASP A 852 9.31 23.29 22.89
N GLU A 853 9.54 23.26 21.57
CA GLU A 853 8.67 22.64 20.55
C GLU A 853 9.13 21.22 20.20
N TYR A 854 9.81 20.56 21.13
CA TYR A 854 10.30 19.19 21.00
C TYR A 854 9.75 18.32 22.13
N ASP A 855 9.26 17.13 21.78
CA ASP A 855 9.18 16.06 22.77
C ASP A 855 10.58 15.49 23.00
N VAL A 856 10.93 15.28 24.28
CA VAL A 856 12.28 14.87 24.67
C VAL A 856 12.24 13.62 25.54
N ALA A 857 13.02 12.61 25.14
CA ALA A 857 13.26 11.40 25.92
C ALA A 857 14.76 11.21 26.19
N GLN A 858 15.09 10.56 27.31
CA GLN A 858 16.46 10.21 27.66
C GLN A 858 16.59 8.70 27.89
N THR A 859 17.67 8.12 27.40
CA THR A 859 17.96 6.72 27.61
C THR A 859 18.58 6.47 28.99
N ALA A 860 18.68 5.20 29.39
CA ALA A 860 19.54 4.80 30.49
C ALA A 860 20.99 5.25 30.23
N ALA A 861 21.72 5.56 31.31
CA ALA A 861 23.12 5.94 31.22
C ALA A 861 24.02 4.71 31.00
N PHE A 862 25.08 4.90 30.21
CA PHE A 862 26.06 3.88 29.87
C PHE A 862 27.47 4.45 29.90
N THR A 863 28.46 3.59 30.09
CA THR A 863 29.89 3.96 30.05
C THR A 863 30.46 3.56 28.70
N ILE A 864 31.33 4.40 28.13
CA ILE A 864 32.14 4.03 26.97
C ILE A 864 33.62 4.03 27.34
N GLU A 865 34.32 3.02 26.88
CA GLU A 865 35.77 2.92 26.86
C GLU A 865 36.23 2.69 25.42
N TYR A 866 37.49 2.98 25.11
CA TYR A 866 38.04 2.76 23.77
C TYR A 866 39.13 1.68 23.81
N VAL A 867 39.12 0.81 22.80
CA VAL A 867 40.21 -0.12 22.48
C VAL A 867 41.07 0.35 21.32
#